data_AF-W0RT63-F1
#
_entry.id   AF-W0RT63-F1
#
_cell.length_a   1.000
_cell.length_b   1.000
_cell.length_c   1.000
_cell.angle_alpha   90.00
_cell.angle_beta   90.00
_cell.angle_gamma   90.00
#
_symmetry.space_group_name_H-M   'P 1'
#
loop_
_entity.id
_entity.type
_entity.pdbx_description
1 polymer ?
#
loop_
_entity_poly.entity_id
_entity_poly.type
_entity_poly.pdbx_seq_one_letter_code
_entity_poly.pdbx_strand_id
1 'polypeptide(L)'
;MTETHTPGASWHERQRGLRETAILDAAAALMAEHGYAATSVDDIAAHVGVSKPTLYQHFPSKDAIAQAVLVRNLSRAEERLAAAEADIAAGERARARLERHLRDAIGVHNALWGTRAQLPGALRDAPALRKRRERVWARYGRMIDTCKAEGDCRTDVPTALLVRHIVRVFRGDYADLIADGTVTLEALAEILVSLLFDGMAPRAAPRPTSRKRTVPRRALALAALSLVAHAVLLDAQPTTPASTRPLTLADVVDAALRANPTARAAAAEARVAAEQYAAARGSWLPTLTFAPSFVAAQSASSGGGAGGGAPSLGGAQRVTFGPSVNLSYLLFDVGGRAGTVGAARETASVLSLTRDATVQQTLLQAEQAYFGYQAARALSDAQEANVRTATASRDAAVGRYHAGLATVADTLQTATALAQARVAAVSARTGLAAARATLATAMGARADTPFAVAIEPAPDADATRAATAALTANVDSLVAHALRERPDVSAAGANAAVAGERVRVARSALLPSVQVGASAGHVVANQANLAGQSYNVQLGLALPLFDGGARHADLDAARAEQEAAQLRAEAVRTGVVNQVVASADALRLAGDQVATSAALLASAVSSEEVARGRYTEGVGSVVDLVTAQGALATARAQAAQSRWGWASALAELSRDAGILGAAGELPAVAAPAVPPTTRPGAAAPTIIPSSSR
;
A
#
# COMPACT_ATOMS: atom_id res chain seq x y z
N MET A 1 -27.08 18.53 38.10
CA MET A 1 -26.75 19.28 39.33
C MET A 1 -27.44 18.61 40.49
N THR A 2 -26.70 17.83 41.28
CA THR A 2 -27.03 17.37 42.64
C THR A 2 -25.72 16.81 43.20
N GLU A 3 -24.91 17.67 43.80
CA GLU A 3 -23.65 17.28 44.44
C GLU A 3 -23.95 16.55 45.76
N THR A 4 -23.38 15.36 45.92
CA THR A 4 -23.39 14.60 47.17
C THR A 4 -22.38 15.20 48.14
N HIS A 5 -22.89 15.94 49.12
CA HIS A 5 -22.11 16.56 50.19
C HIS A 5 -21.41 15.51 51.06
N THR A 6 -20.08 15.57 51.13
CA THR A 6 -19.30 14.90 52.20
C THR A 6 -19.18 15.90 53.37
N PRO A 7 -19.75 15.64 54.56
CA PRO A 7 -19.67 16.56 55.68
C PRO A 7 -18.27 16.44 56.32
N GLY A 8 -17.42 17.47 56.18
CA GLY A 8 -16.14 17.55 56.90
C GLY A 8 -14.99 18.30 56.21
N ALA A 9 -15.08 18.64 54.92
CA ALA A 9 -13.95 19.26 54.21
C ALA A 9 -13.76 20.76 54.54
N SER A 10 -12.53 21.15 54.88
CA SER A 10 -12.15 22.55 55.11
C SER A 10 -12.35 23.42 53.87
N TRP A 11 -12.50 24.74 54.01
CA TRP A 11 -12.68 25.66 52.87
C TRP A 11 -11.52 25.55 51.86
N HIS A 12 -10.29 25.36 52.35
CA HIS A 12 -9.09 25.18 51.51
C HIS A 12 -9.12 23.86 50.71
N GLU A 13 -9.60 22.76 51.29
CA GLU A 13 -9.77 21.49 50.56
C GLU A 13 -10.84 21.60 49.46
N ARG A 14 -11.92 22.34 49.72
CA ARG A 14 -12.96 22.62 48.72
C ARG A 14 -12.43 23.48 47.57
N GLN A 15 -11.68 24.55 47.88
CA GLN A 15 -11.04 25.36 46.84
C GLN A 15 -10.00 24.58 46.03
N ARG A 16 -9.24 23.68 46.68
CA ARG A 16 -8.31 22.78 46.00
C ARG A 16 -9.02 21.82 45.05
N GLY A 17 -10.11 21.19 45.48
CA GLY A 17 -10.90 20.29 44.63
C GLY A 17 -11.55 20.98 43.42
N LEU A 18 -12.05 22.22 43.60
CA LEU A 18 -12.58 23.02 42.50
C LEU A 18 -11.51 23.39 41.48
N ARG A 19 -10.30 23.74 41.93
CA ARG A 19 -9.16 24.02 41.04
C ARG A 19 -8.70 22.78 40.28
N GLU A 20 -8.58 21.64 40.95
CA GLU A 20 -8.23 20.37 40.28
C GLU A 20 -9.28 19.99 39.23
N THR A 21 -10.56 20.24 39.52
CA THR A 21 -11.66 20.01 38.57
C THR A 21 -11.53 20.91 37.34
N ALA A 22 -11.28 22.21 37.53
CA ALA A 22 -11.09 23.18 36.44
C ALA A 22 -9.86 22.87 35.57
N ILE A 23 -8.74 22.47 36.19
CA ILE A 23 -7.53 22.05 35.48
C ILE A 23 -7.81 20.84 34.59
N LEU A 24 -8.52 19.85 35.11
CA LEU A 24 -8.87 18.64 34.36
C LEU A 24 -9.88 18.93 33.23
N ASP A 25 -10.80 19.88 33.40
CA ASP A 25 -11.75 20.24 32.34
C ASP A 25 -11.06 20.97 31.19
N ALA A 26 -10.18 21.92 31.48
CA ALA A 26 -9.38 22.60 30.47
C ALA A 26 -8.42 21.65 29.74
N ALA A 27 -7.74 20.78 30.48
CA ALA A 27 -6.86 19.77 29.89
C ALA A 27 -7.63 18.81 28.99
N ALA A 28 -8.85 18.40 29.39
CA ALA A 28 -9.69 17.52 28.57
C ALA A 28 -10.13 18.20 27.25
N ALA A 29 -10.53 19.47 27.31
CA ALA A 29 -10.95 20.22 26.12
C ALA A 29 -9.78 20.41 25.13
N LEU A 30 -8.65 20.92 25.62
CA LEU A 30 -7.47 21.16 24.77
C LEU A 30 -6.92 19.88 24.15
N MET A 31 -6.85 18.79 24.92
CA MET A 31 -6.39 17.50 24.40
C MET A 31 -7.37 16.88 23.40
N ALA A 32 -8.69 17.13 23.51
CA ALA A 32 -9.65 16.66 22.53
C ALA A 32 -9.53 17.42 21.19
N GLU A 33 -9.21 18.72 21.24
CA GLU A 33 -9.10 19.58 20.06
C GLU A 33 -7.75 19.48 19.35
N HIS A 34 -6.65 19.55 20.10
CA HIS A 34 -5.29 19.65 19.55
C HIS A 34 -4.51 18.33 19.65
N GLY A 35 -5.01 17.39 20.44
CA GLY A 35 -4.33 16.14 20.75
C GLY A 35 -3.29 16.24 21.86
N TYR A 36 -3.01 15.10 22.50
CA TYR A 36 -2.12 15.05 23.66
C TYR A 36 -0.69 15.50 23.34
N ALA A 37 -0.13 15.15 22.17
CA ALA A 37 1.24 15.54 21.82
C ALA A 37 1.39 17.07 21.67
N ALA A 38 0.42 17.72 21.03
CA ALA A 38 0.46 19.16 20.74
C ALA A 38 0.02 20.05 21.92
N THR A 39 -0.72 19.52 22.90
CA THR A 39 -1.17 20.31 24.08
C THR A 39 -0.03 20.48 25.09
N SER A 40 0.51 21.68 25.30
CA SER A 40 1.55 21.92 26.31
C SER A 40 0.95 22.18 27.71
N VAL A 41 1.78 22.05 28.76
CA VAL A 41 1.36 22.41 30.14
C VAL A 41 1.11 23.91 30.26
N ASP A 42 1.79 24.72 29.44
CA ASP A 42 1.63 26.17 29.40
C ASP A 42 0.28 26.56 28.78
N ASP A 43 -0.19 25.82 27.77
CA ASP A 43 -1.52 26.02 27.17
C ASP A 43 -2.63 25.73 28.20
N ILE A 44 -2.48 24.64 28.98
CA ILE A 44 -3.43 24.29 30.04
C ILE A 44 -3.43 25.35 31.14
N ALA A 45 -2.24 25.83 31.54
CA ALA A 45 -2.10 26.88 32.55
C ALA A 45 -2.75 28.19 32.09
N ALA A 46 -2.52 28.59 30.83
CA ALA A 46 -3.13 29.76 30.22
C ALA A 46 -4.66 29.65 30.13
N HIS A 47 -5.18 28.48 29.75
CA HIS A 47 -6.63 28.26 29.59
C HIS A 47 -7.40 28.27 30.92
N VAL A 48 -6.78 27.81 32.01
CA VAL A 48 -7.38 27.82 33.36
C VAL A 48 -7.13 29.16 34.09
N GLY A 49 -6.20 29.98 33.59
CA GLY A 49 -5.81 31.24 34.21
C GLY A 49 -4.95 31.06 35.47
N VAL A 50 -4.10 30.02 35.52
CA VAL A 50 -3.18 29.75 36.64
C VAL A 50 -1.73 29.73 36.19
N SER A 51 -0.80 29.93 37.11
CA SER A 51 0.64 29.83 36.79
C SER A 51 1.07 28.36 36.63
N LYS A 52 2.06 28.10 35.75
CA LYS A 52 2.65 26.77 35.57
C LYS A 52 3.13 26.13 36.90
N PRO A 53 3.80 26.86 37.83
CA PRO A 53 4.13 26.32 39.15
C PRO A 53 2.92 25.88 39.97
N THR A 54 1.81 26.63 39.92
CA THR A 54 0.56 26.27 40.60
C THR A 54 -0.02 24.96 40.05
N LEU A 55 0.11 24.73 38.74
CA LEU A 55 -0.36 23.51 38.10
C LEU A 55 0.44 22.28 38.60
N TYR A 56 1.76 22.41 38.72
CA TYR A 56 2.63 21.34 39.23
C TYR A 56 2.40 20.99 40.71
N GLN A 57 1.82 21.88 41.51
CA GLN A 57 1.42 21.57 42.90
C GLN A 57 0.24 20.60 42.98
N HIS A 58 -0.61 20.58 41.95
CA HIS A 58 -1.76 19.67 41.87
C HIS A 58 -1.43 18.39 41.09
N PHE A 59 -0.69 18.50 39.99
CA PHE A 59 -0.31 17.35 39.17
C PHE A 59 1.18 17.40 38.82
N PRO A 60 1.98 16.38 39.19
CA PRO A 60 3.44 16.44 39.06
C PRO A 60 3.95 16.44 37.62
N SER A 61 3.10 16.10 36.64
CA SER A 61 3.48 16.05 35.22
C SER A 61 2.27 16.17 34.28
N LYS A 62 2.53 16.50 33.02
CA LYS A 62 1.54 16.43 31.91
C LYS A 62 0.87 15.06 31.84
N ASP A 63 1.65 14.03 32.11
CA ASP A 63 1.22 12.62 32.14
C ASP A 63 0.24 12.34 33.27
N ALA A 64 0.49 12.90 34.45
CA ALA A 64 -0.40 12.78 35.60
C ALA A 64 -1.74 13.50 35.34
N ILE A 65 -1.73 14.65 34.66
CA ILE A 65 -2.95 15.36 34.24
C ILE A 65 -3.73 14.52 33.22
N ALA A 66 -3.06 14.04 32.17
CA ALA A 66 -3.71 13.22 31.13
C ALA A 66 -4.30 11.91 31.71
N GLN A 67 -3.58 11.27 32.63
CA GLN A 67 -4.06 10.09 33.33
C GLN A 67 -5.28 10.41 34.22
N ALA A 68 -5.26 11.53 34.94
CA ALA A 68 -6.38 11.97 35.78
C ALA A 68 -7.62 12.32 34.95
N VAL A 69 -7.44 12.96 33.78
CA VAL A 69 -8.53 13.22 32.81
C VAL A 69 -9.14 11.90 32.34
N LEU A 70 -8.32 10.92 31.94
CA LEU A 70 -8.80 9.60 31.54
C LEU A 70 -9.57 8.90 32.66
N VAL A 71 -9.02 8.87 33.88
CA VAL A 71 -9.66 8.21 35.03
C VAL A 71 -11.00 8.86 35.35
N ARG A 72 -11.09 10.20 35.28
CA ARG A 72 -12.33 10.96 35.48
C ARG A 72 -13.36 10.65 34.40
N ASN A 73 -12.97 10.68 33.13
CA ASN A 73 -13.87 10.41 32.02
C ASN A 73 -14.39 8.96 32.01
N LEU A 74 -13.52 7.98 32.31
CA LEU A 74 -13.94 6.59 32.49
C LEU A 74 -14.89 6.42 33.69
N SER A 75 -14.68 7.15 34.79
CA SER A 75 -15.56 7.06 35.96
C SER A 75 -16.95 7.61 35.65
N ARG A 76 -17.04 8.76 34.97
CA ARG A 76 -18.31 9.33 34.49
C ARG A 76 -19.04 8.42 33.52
N ALA A 77 -18.29 7.78 32.62
CA ALA A 77 -18.83 6.81 31.69
C ALA A 77 -19.42 5.59 32.41
N GLU A 78 -18.72 5.06 33.41
CA GLU A 78 -19.24 3.95 34.19
C GLU A 78 -20.46 4.30 35.04
N GLU A 79 -20.53 5.53 35.56
CA GLU A 79 -21.70 6.04 36.28
C GLU A 79 -22.91 6.15 35.36
N ARG A 80 -22.73 6.69 34.14
CA ARG A 80 -23.79 6.73 33.11
C ARG A 80 -24.28 5.34 32.74
N LEU A 81 -23.36 4.40 32.55
CA LEU A 81 -23.70 3.00 32.22
C LEU A 81 -24.34 2.27 33.40
N ALA A 82 -23.97 2.59 34.64
CA ALA A 82 -24.61 2.04 35.83
C ALA A 82 -26.02 2.60 36.06
N ALA A 83 -26.24 3.89 35.78
CA ALA A 83 -27.56 4.50 35.80
C ALA A 83 -28.47 3.92 34.71
N ALA A 84 -27.96 3.77 33.48
CA ALA A 84 -28.69 3.13 32.38
C ALA A 84 -29.06 1.67 32.72
N GLU A 85 -28.19 0.92 33.41
CA GLU A 85 -28.49 -0.45 33.87
C GLU A 85 -29.57 -0.48 34.97
N ALA A 86 -29.64 0.53 35.84
CA ALA A 86 -30.66 0.63 36.89
C ALA A 86 -32.06 0.97 36.33
N ASP A 87 -32.13 1.67 35.19
CA ASP A 87 -33.37 1.99 34.47
C ASP A 87 -33.92 0.80 33.66
N ILE A 88 -33.17 -0.30 33.52
CA ILE A 88 -33.62 -1.53 32.85
C ILE A 88 -34.57 -2.29 33.78
N ALA A 89 -35.85 -2.37 33.41
CA ALA A 89 -36.88 -3.01 34.21
C ALA A 89 -36.58 -4.50 34.50
N ALA A 90 -36.80 -4.92 35.75
CA ALA A 90 -36.51 -6.27 36.27
C ALA A 90 -37.29 -7.45 35.65
N GLY A 91 -38.00 -7.25 34.51
CA GLY A 91 -38.77 -8.27 33.79
C GLY A 91 -38.33 -8.53 32.34
N GLU A 92 -37.37 -7.80 31.80
CA GLU A 92 -36.88 -7.97 30.42
C GLU A 92 -35.93 -9.19 30.31
N ARG A 93 -35.98 -9.99 29.24
CA ARG A 93 -35.08 -11.17 29.07
C ARG A 93 -33.61 -10.76 29.07
N ALA A 94 -32.71 -11.58 29.62
CA ALA A 94 -31.29 -11.23 29.78
C ALA A 94 -30.59 -10.80 28.48
N ARG A 95 -30.99 -11.37 27.33
CA ARG A 95 -30.49 -10.95 26.01
C ARG A 95 -30.86 -9.50 25.69
N ALA A 96 -32.12 -9.11 25.84
CA ALA A 96 -32.58 -7.77 25.53
C ALA A 96 -31.99 -6.72 26.48
N ARG A 97 -31.80 -7.07 27.76
CA ARG A 97 -31.08 -6.24 28.75
C ARG A 97 -29.62 -6.01 28.34
N LEU A 98 -28.92 -7.06 27.93
CA LEU A 98 -27.54 -6.96 27.45
C LEU A 98 -27.48 -6.13 26.16
N GLU A 99 -28.43 -6.31 25.24
CA GLU A 99 -28.46 -5.59 23.96
C GLU A 99 -28.58 -4.07 24.15
N ARG A 100 -29.54 -3.65 24.99
CA ARG A 100 -29.74 -2.25 25.34
C ARG A 100 -28.50 -1.66 26.01
N HIS A 101 -27.94 -2.36 27.00
CA HIS A 101 -26.75 -1.92 27.70
C HIS A 101 -25.53 -1.77 26.78
N LEU A 102 -25.37 -2.67 25.79
CA LEU A 102 -24.29 -2.58 24.81
C LEU A 102 -24.48 -1.42 23.83
N ARG A 103 -25.72 -1.10 23.44
CA ARG A 103 -26.03 0.05 22.59
C ARG A 103 -25.64 1.37 23.27
N ASP A 104 -25.99 1.52 24.55
CA ASP A 104 -25.63 2.70 25.34
C ASP A 104 -24.12 2.80 25.58
N ALA A 105 -23.44 1.66 25.70
CA ALA A 105 -22.00 1.59 25.88
C ALA A 105 -21.21 2.06 24.65
N ILE A 106 -21.72 1.90 23.43
CA ILE A 106 -21.03 2.28 22.19
C ILE A 106 -20.84 3.80 22.10
N GLY A 107 -21.90 4.57 22.37
CA GLY A 107 -21.81 6.05 22.34
C GLY A 107 -20.83 6.58 23.38
N VAL A 108 -20.83 5.99 24.58
CA VAL A 108 -19.90 6.33 25.65
C VAL A 108 -18.46 5.91 25.31
N HIS A 109 -18.27 4.73 24.71
CA HIS A 109 -16.94 4.23 24.36
C HIS A 109 -16.31 5.02 23.20
N ASN A 110 -17.10 5.38 22.19
CA ASN A 110 -16.63 6.17 21.06
C ASN A 110 -16.14 7.55 21.51
N ALA A 111 -16.90 8.22 22.37
CA ALA A 111 -16.51 9.51 22.96
C ALA A 111 -15.22 9.43 23.82
N LEU A 112 -14.93 8.28 24.43
CA LEU A 112 -13.72 8.05 25.23
C LEU A 112 -12.51 7.63 24.39
N TRP A 113 -12.72 7.02 23.22
CA TRP A 113 -11.66 6.44 22.41
C TRP A 113 -10.82 7.51 21.69
N GLY A 114 -11.44 8.59 21.22
CA GLY A 114 -10.73 9.72 20.58
C GLY A 114 -9.62 10.30 21.46
N THR A 115 -9.89 10.57 22.74
CA THR A 115 -8.88 11.07 23.70
C THR A 115 -7.85 10.00 24.10
N ARG A 116 -8.23 8.70 24.05
CA ARG A 116 -7.37 7.59 24.48
C ARG A 116 -6.40 7.13 23.39
N ALA A 117 -6.78 7.19 22.11
CA ALA A 117 -5.97 6.77 20.98
C ALA A 117 -4.70 7.64 20.82
N GLN A 118 -4.79 8.90 21.20
CA GLN A 118 -3.73 9.90 21.09
C GLN A 118 -2.67 9.83 22.22
N LEU A 119 -2.81 8.90 23.16
CA LEU A 119 -1.94 8.78 24.33
C LEU A 119 -0.85 7.70 24.19
N PRO A 120 0.38 7.94 24.72
CA PRO A 120 1.44 6.94 24.81
C PRO A 120 0.99 5.63 25.48
N GLY A 121 1.53 4.50 25.01
CA GLY A 121 1.16 3.16 25.51
C GLY A 121 1.34 2.99 27.03
N ALA A 122 2.40 3.59 27.59
CA ALA A 122 2.69 3.54 29.03
C ALA A 122 1.59 4.17 29.91
N LEU A 123 0.93 5.23 29.41
CA LEU A 123 -0.18 5.89 30.11
C LEU A 123 -1.50 5.12 29.95
N ARG A 124 -1.63 4.34 28.87
CA ARG A 124 -2.82 3.52 28.59
C ARG A 124 -2.97 2.30 29.50
N ASP A 125 -1.87 1.83 30.09
CA ASP A 125 -1.80 0.61 30.94
C ASP A 125 -1.50 0.87 32.43
N ALA A 126 -1.69 2.11 32.88
CA ALA A 126 -1.48 2.47 34.28
C ALA A 126 -2.29 1.59 35.27
N PRO A 127 -1.75 1.26 36.47
CA PRO A 127 -2.39 0.35 37.43
C PRO A 127 -3.84 0.72 37.80
N ALA A 128 -4.15 2.01 37.90
CA ALA A 128 -5.49 2.52 38.16
C ALA A 128 -6.49 2.17 37.05
N LEU A 129 -6.06 2.22 35.79
CA LEU A 129 -6.87 1.89 34.62
C LEU A 129 -7.01 0.36 34.44
N ARG A 130 -6.00 -0.43 34.85
CA ARG A 130 -6.04 -1.90 34.82
C ARG A 130 -7.11 -2.47 35.78
N LYS A 131 -7.13 -2.03 37.04
CA LYS A 131 -8.16 -2.45 38.01
C LYS A 131 -9.57 -2.06 37.57
N ARG A 132 -9.71 -0.94 36.86
CA ARG A 132 -10.99 -0.43 36.34
C ARG A 132 -11.49 -1.30 35.17
N ARG A 133 -10.59 -1.63 34.23
CA ARG A 133 -10.84 -2.56 33.13
C ARG A 133 -11.31 -3.93 33.61
N GLU A 134 -10.70 -4.47 34.66
CA GLU A 134 -11.09 -5.74 35.27
C GLU A 134 -12.54 -5.70 35.81
N ARG A 135 -12.97 -4.58 36.39
CA ARG A 135 -14.37 -4.41 36.86
C ARG A 135 -15.37 -4.40 35.71
N VAL A 136 -15.06 -3.70 34.62
CA VAL A 136 -15.91 -3.66 33.42
C VAL A 136 -16.01 -5.05 32.78
N TRP A 137 -14.90 -5.79 32.70
CA TRP A 137 -14.89 -7.15 32.16
C TRP A 137 -15.70 -8.12 33.02
N ALA A 138 -15.58 -8.03 34.35
CA ALA A 138 -16.37 -8.83 35.27
C ALA A 138 -17.87 -8.51 35.15
N ARG A 139 -18.24 -7.26 34.86
CA ARG A 139 -19.63 -6.84 34.65
C ARG A 139 -20.23 -7.49 33.40
N TYR A 140 -19.58 -7.37 32.25
CA TYR A 140 -20.05 -8.03 31.01
C TYR A 140 -20.06 -9.55 31.14
N GLY A 141 -19.09 -10.12 31.86
CA GLY A 141 -19.07 -11.56 32.16
C GLY A 141 -20.35 -12.03 32.85
N ARG A 142 -20.77 -11.34 33.92
CA ARG A 142 -22.00 -11.67 34.64
C ARG A 142 -23.24 -11.60 33.75
N MET A 143 -23.38 -10.54 32.95
CA MET A 143 -24.55 -10.39 32.06
C MET A 143 -24.63 -11.49 30.99
N ILE A 144 -23.49 -11.90 30.43
CA ILE A 144 -23.41 -12.98 29.44
C ILE A 144 -23.69 -14.33 30.09
N ASP A 145 -23.18 -14.57 31.30
CA ASP A 145 -23.48 -15.79 32.05
C ASP A 145 -24.98 -15.89 32.39
N THR A 146 -25.63 -14.78 32.75
CA THR A 146 -27.09 -14.72 32.92
C THR A 146 -27.82 -15.01 31.59
N CYS A 147 -27.37 -14.43 30.47
CA CYS A 147 -27.95 -14.71 29.15
C CYS A 147 -27.85 -16.19 28.73
N LYS A 148 -26.74 -16.84 29.09
CA LYS A 148 -26.56 -18.28 28.87
C LYS A 148 -27.43 -19.14 29.78
N ALA A 149 -27.55 -18.75 31.05
CA ALA A 149 -28.38 -19.46 32.04
C ALA A 149 -29.87 -19.40 31.67
N GLU A 150 -30.34 -18.28 31.12
CA GLU A 150 -31.72 -18.11 30.63
C GLU A 150 -31.96 -18.77 29.24
N GLY A 151 -30.91 -19.31 28.60
CA GLY A 151 -31.01 -20.01 27.31
C GLY A 151 -31.07 -19.12 26.07
N ASP A 152 -30.92 -17.80 26.23
CA ASP A 152 -30.99 -16.83 25.12
C ASP A 152 -29.64 -16.61 24.41
N CYS A 153 -28.54 -17.09 25.02
CA CYS A 153 -27.19 -17.07 24.45
C CYS A 153 -26.60 -18.48 24.32
N ARG A 154 -25.80 -18.71 23.28
CA ARG A 154 -25.10 -19.98 23.05
C ARG A 154 -24.14 -20.33 24.20
N THR A 155 -24.13 -21.59 24.61
CA THR A 155 -23.35 -22.09 25.76
C THR A 155 -22.01 -22.71 25.37
N ASP A 156 -21.79 -22.99 24.08
CA ASP A 156 -20.60 -23.66 23.54
C ASP A 156 -19.37 -22.75 23.46
N VAL A 157 -19.53 -21.44 23.57
CA VAL A 157 -18.43 -20.47 23.56
C VAL A 157 -18.11 -19.99 24.97
N PRO A 158 -16.86 -20.06 25.45
CA PRO A 158 -16.48 -19.57 26.77
C PRO A 158 -16.82 -18.08 27.00
N THR A 159 -17.37 -17.74 28.17
CA THR A 159 -17.79 -16.36 28.50
C THR A 159 -16.64 -15.37 28.38
N ALA A 160 -15.43 -15.75 28.82
CA ALA A 160 -14.25 -14.91 28.70
C ALA A 160 -13.91 -14.53 27.24
N LEU A 161 -14.18 -15.42 26.27
CA LEU A 161 -13.95 -15.15 24.86
C LEU A 161 -14.97 -14.15 24.31
N LEU A 162 -16.25 -14.30 24.70
CA LEU A 162 -17.31 -13.35 24.35
C LEU A 162 -17.02 -11.97 24.93
N VAL A 163 -16.69 -11.86 26.21
CA VAL A 163 -16.30 -10.58 26.85
C VAL A 163 -15.14 -9.93 26.11
N ARG A 164 -14.10 -10.70 25.76
CA ARG A 164 -12.93 -10.17 25.05
C ARG A 164 -13.25 -9.72 23.62
N HIS A 165 -14.15 -10.42 22.94
CA HIS A 165 -14.61 -10.06 21.60
C HIS A 165 -15.44 -8.77 21.63
N ILE A 166 -16.41 -8.69 22.53
CA ILE A 166 -17.27 -7.51 22.77
C ILE A 166 -16.41 -6.25 23.01
N VAL A 167 -15.45 -6.35 23.94
CA VAL A 167 -14.54 -5.23 24.25
C VAL A 167 -13.65 -4.88 23.06
N ARG A 168 -13.30 -5.83 22.19
CA ARG A 168 -12.48 -5.56 20.99
C ARG A 168 -13.28 -4.87 19.90
N VAL A 169 -14.53 -5.30 19.67
CA VAL A 169 -15.45 -4.67 18.71
C VAL A 169 -15.69 -3.23 19.11
N PHE A 170 -15.96 -2.96 20.39
CA PHE A 170 -16.17 -1.58 20.83
C PHE A 170 -14.92 -0.70 20.84
N ARG A 171 -13.72 -1.30 20.82
CA ARG A 171 -12.44 -0.58 20.68
C ARG A 171 -12.03 -0.30 19.23
N GLY A 172 -12.87 -0.63 18.25
CA GLY A 172 -12.62 -0.27 16.85
C GLY A 172 -12.58 1.24 16.67
N ASP A 173 -11.68 1.73 15.82
CA ASP A 173 -11.67 3.13 15.42
C ASP A 173 -12.69 3.33 14.30
N TYR A 174 -13.84 3.90 14.65
CA TYR A 174 -14.94 4.17 13.72
C TYR A 174 -15.14 5.67 13.50
N ALA A 175 -14.22 6.50 14.01
CA ALA A 175 -14.34 7.95 13.96
C ALA A 175 -14.40 8.47 12.51
N ASP A 176 -13.56 7.93 11.62
CA ASP A 176 -13.53 8.30 10.20
C ASP A 176 -14.85 7.96 9.48
N LEU A 177 -15.42 6.78 9.78
CA LEU A 177 -16.70 6.34 9.19
C LEU A 177 -17.88 7.23 9.59
N ILE A 178 -17.83 7.78 10.80
CA ILE A 178 -18.84 8.71 11.32
C ILE A 178 -18.59 10.13 10.80
N ALA A 179 -17.33 10.58 10.76
CA ALA A 179 -16.92 11.90 10.29
C ALA A 179 -17.23 12.12 8.80
N ASP A 180 -17.00 11.09 7.98
CA ASP A 180 -17.30 11.12 6.53
C ASP A 180 -18.79 10.87 6.22
N GLY A 181 -19.63 10.71 7.25
CA GLY A 181 -21.08 10.51 7.12
C GLY A 181 -21.50 9.16 6.54
N THR A 182 -20.58 8.19 6.45
CA THR A 182 -20.85 6.86 5.88
C THR A 182 -21.84 6.08 6.74
N VAL A 183 -21.75 6.21 8.07
CA VAL A 183 -22.69 5.60 9.02
C VAL A 183 -22.90 6.56 10.18
N THR A 184 -24.15 6.80 10.59
CA THR A 184 -24.42 7.58 11.81
C THR A 184 -24.01 6.78 13.05
N LEU A 185 -23.69 7.46 14.16
CA LEU A 185 -23.33 6.78 15.42
C LEU A 185 -24.42 5.80 15.88
N GLU A 186 -25.68 6.15 15.64
CA GLU A 186 -26.86 5.33 15.96
C GLU A 186 -26.93 4.08 15.07
N ALA A 187 -26.77 4.23 13.74
CA ALA A 187 -26.76 3.11 12.81
C ALA A 187 -25.56 2.18 13.04
N LEU A 188 -24.40 2.74 13.39
CA LEU A 188 -23.20 1.97 13.73
C LEU A 188 -23.44 1.13 14.99
N ALA A 189 -24.03 1.73 16.03
CA ALA A 189 -24.37 1.01 17.24
C ALA A 189 -25.36 -0.13 16.97
N GLU A 190 -26.37 0.10 16.13
CA GLU A 190 -27.34 -0.91 15.74
C GLU A 190 -26.70 -2.07 14.97
N ILE A 191 -25.85 -1.78 13.98
CA ILE A 191 -25.16 -2.79 13.17
C ILE A 191 -24.22 -3.64 14.02
N LEU A 192 -23.38 -3.02 14.85
CA LEU A 192 -22.40 -3.75 15.68
C LEU A 192 -23.08 -4.63 16.74
N VAL A 193 -24.16 -4.12 17.33
CA VAL A 193 -24.96 -4.89 18.29
C VAL A 193 -25.67 -6.05 17.60
N SER A 194 -26.32 -5.83 16.45
CA SER A 194 -26.98 -6.91 15.68
C SER A 194 -26.00 -8.02 15.31
N LEU A 195 -24.84 -7.68 14.71
CA LEU A 195 -23.79 -8.65 14.35
C LEU A 195 -23.33 -9.49 15.55
N LEU A 196 -23.15 -8.85 16.70
CA LEU A 196 -22.74 -9.52 17.92
C LEU A 196 -23.82 -10.50 18.42
N PHE A 197 -25.09 -10.07 18.46
CA PHE A 197 -26.19 -10.87 18.98
C PHE A 197 -26.65 -11.98 18.04
N ASP A 198 -26.48 -11.81 16.74
CA ASP A 198 -26.67 -12.87 15.75
C ASP A 198 -25.60 -13.95 15.92
N GLY A 199 -24.36 -13.54 16.21
CA GLY A 199 -23.25 -14.47 16.53
C GLY A 199 -23.40 -15.20 17.88
N MET A 200 -24.06 -14.56 18.86
CA MET A 200 -24.31 -15.11 20.20
C MET A 200 -25.62 -15.91 20.31
N ALA A 201 -26.46 -15.93 19.27
CA ALA A 201 -27.72 -16.64 19.29
C ALA A 201 -27.54 -18.17 19.50
N PRO A 202 -28.47 -18.85 20.19
CA PRO A 202 -28.39 -20.29 20.40
C PRO A 202 -28.46 -21.01 19.05
N ARG A 203 -27.47 -21.88 18.76
CA ARG A 203 -27.51 -22.73 17.57
C ARG A 203 -28.31 -23.99 17.86
N ALA A 204 -29.28 -24.29 17.00
CA ALA A 204 -29.96 -25.58 17.04
C ALA A 204 -28.93 -26.71 16.84
N ALA A 205 -28.88 -27.66 17.78
CA ALA A 205 -28.00 -28.81 17.67
C ALA A 205 -28.33 -29.62 16.39
N PRO A 206 -27.33 -30.08 15.62
CA PRO A 206 -27.59 -30.93 14.47
C PRO A 206 -28.21 -32.25 14.94
N ARG A 207 -29.35 -32.63 14.34
CA ARG A 207 -30.05 -33.89 14.64
C ARG A 207 -29.11 -35.09 14.38
N PRO A 208 -29.07 -36.08 15.28
CA PRO A 208 -28.17 -37.23 15.13
C PRO A 208 -28.70 -38.17 14.04
N THR A 209 -27.97 -38.30 12.93
CA THR A 209 -28.20 -39.38 11.96
C THR A 209 -27.59 -40.67 12.50
N SER A 210 -28.45 -41.63 12.79
CA SER A 210 -28.06 -42.97 13.18
C SER A 210 -27.55 -43.74 11.96
N ARG A 211 -26.27 -44.07 11.94
CA ARG A 211 -25.83 -45.35 11.37
C ARG A 211 -24.47 -45.74 11.94
N LYS A 212 -24.53 -46.76 12.78
CA LYS A 212 -23.40 -47.45 13.40
C LYS A 212 -22.46 -47.96 12.30
N ARG A 213 -21.22 -47.49 12.31
CA ARG A 213 -20.08 -48.26 11.78
C ARG A 213 -18.86 -48.01 12.66
N THR A 214 -18.55 -49.03 13.44
CA THR A 214 -17.42 -49.15 14.36
C THR A 214 -16.14 -49.48 13.59
N VAL A 215 -15.08 -48.69 13.73
CA VAL A 215 -13.67 -49.15 13.72
C VAL A 215 -12.84 -48.20 14.62
N PRO A 216 -11.94 -48.71 15.49
CA PRO A 216 -11.28 -47.91 16.53
C PRO A 216 -9.95 -47.28 16.10
N ARG A 217 -9.59 -46.21 16.82
CA ARG A 217 -8.25 -45.67 17.13
C ARG A 217 -7.09 -46.04 16.18
N ARG A 218 -6.76 -45.12 15.28
CA ARG A 218 -5.40 -44.60 15.07
C ARG A 218 -5.47 -43.36 14.17
N ALA A 219 -5.19 -42.22 14.78
CA ALA A 219 -4.99 -40.96 14.10
C ALA A 219 -3.64 -40.99 13.40
N LEU A 220 -3.67 -41.08 12.07
CA LEU A 220 -2.57 -40.67 11.21
C LEU A 220 -3.20 -40.07 9.96
N ALA A 221 -2.95 -38.78 9.81
CA ALA A 221 -2.80 -38.00 8.58
C ALA A 221 -3.51 -38.49 7.30
N LEU A 222 -4.30 -37.59 6.73
CA LEU A 222 -4.42 -37.26 5.28
C LEU A 222 -5.50 -36.16 5.20
N ALA A 223 -5.13 -34.88 5.14
CA ALA A 223 -4.68 -34.17 3.94
C ALA A 223 -5.69 -34.19 2.79
N ALA A 224 -6.11 -32.99 2.39
CA ALA A 224 -6.78 -32.60 1.14
C ALA A 224 -8.26 -33.07 1.02
N LEU A 225 -9.22 -32.36 0.42
CA LEU A 225 -9.35 -31.19 -0.45
C LEU A 225 -10.69 -30.51 -0.04
N SER A 226 -10.89 -29.19 -0.09
CA SER A 226 -11.28 -28.41 -1.28
C SER A 226 -11.73 -27.04 -0.76
N LEU A 227 -11.02 -25.96 -1.08
CA LEU A 227 -11.27 -25.05 -2.20
C LEU A 227 -12.68 -24.42 -2.24
N VAL A 228 -12.67 -23.09 -2.03
CA VAL A 228 -13.55 -22.03 -2.56
C VAL A 228 -14.93 -21.83 -1.92
N ALA A 229 -15.02 -20.75 -1.13
CA ALA A 229 -16.09 -19.78 -1.29
C ALA A 229 -15.45 -18.38 -1.28
N HIS A 230 -15.27 -17.82 -2.48
CA HIS A 230 -14.91 -16.41 -2.67
C HIS A 230 -16.01 -15.54 -2.05
N ALA A 231 -15.74 -14.93 -0.89
CA ALA A 231 -16.45 -13.73 -0.51
C ALA A 231 -15.74 -12.57 -1.21
N VAL A 232 -16.37 -12.12 -2.30
CA VAL A 232 -16.05 -10.91 -3.05
C VAL A 232 -15.85 -9.77 -2.04
N LEU A 233 -14.60 -9.33 -1.89
CA LEU A 233 -14.31 -7.99 -1.39
C LEU A 233 -14.92 -7.02 -2.40
N LEU A 234 -16.03 -6.37 -2.05
CA LEU A 234 -16.29 -5.05 -2.61
C LEU A 234 -15.23 -4.14 -2.01
N ASP A 235 -14.13 -4.04 -2.74
CA ASP A 235 -13.12 -3.01 -2.55
C ASP A 235 -13.83 -1.66 -2.76
N ALA A 236 -14.11 -0.96 -1.66
CA ALA A 236 -14.58 0.41 -1.71
C ALA A 236 -13.43 1.25 -2.23
N GLN A 237 -13.36 1.41 -3.56
CA GLN A 237 -12.39 2.29 -4.16
C GLN A 237 -12.63 3.71 -3.62
N PRO A 238 -11.55 4.44 -3.25
CA PRO A 238 -11.69 5.83 -2.87
C PRO A 238 -12.32 6.55 -4.07
N THR A 239 -13.58 6.97 -3.93
CA THR A 239 -14.19 7.88 -4.87
C THR A 239 -13.44 9.19 -4.71
N THR A 240 -12.43 9.40 -5.56
CA THR A 240 -11.85 10.72 -5.76
C THR A 240 -13.02 11.67 -6.05
N PRO A 241 -13.24 12.71 -5.23
CA PRO A 241 -14.26 13.69 -5.52
C PRO A 241 -13.99 14.23 -6.92
N ALA A 242 -14.99 14.17 -7.79
CA ALA A 242 -14.90 14.67 -9.15
C ALA A 242 -14.48 16.14 -9.09
N SER A 243 -13.20 16.40 -9.31
CA SER A 243 -12.67 17.75 -9.37
C SER A 243 -13.40 18.48 -10.49
N THR A 244 -14.14 19.53 -10.13
CA THR A 244 -14.81 20.42 -11.08
C THR A 244 -13.80 21.28 -11.86
N ARG A 245 -12.52 21.24 -11.49
CA ARG A 245 -11.42 21.89 -12.19
C ARG A 245 -10.86 20.95 -13.27
N PRO A 246 -10.64 21.42 -14.51
CA PRO A 246 -10.02 20.60 -15.55
C PRO A 246 -8.60 20.19 -15.15
N LEU A 247 -8.32 18.89 -15.21
CA LEU A 247 -7.04 18.29 -14.82
C LEU A 247 -5.94 18.69 -15.80
N THR A 248 -4.81 19.13 -15.28
CA THR A 248 -3.56 19.37 -16.02
C THR A 248 -2.69 18.10 -16.03
N LEU A 249 -1.63 18.09 -16.84
CA LEU A 249 -0.64 16.99 -16.81
C LEU A 249 -0.10 16.75 -15.39
N ALA A 250 0.20 17.82 -14.65
CA ALA A 250 0.70 17.73 -13.28
C ALA A 250 -0.31 17.07 -12.32
N ASP A 251 -1.60 17.40 -12.48
CA ASP A 251 -2.66 16.78 -11.66
C ASP A 251 -2.82 15.29 -11.96
N VAL A 252 -2.71 14.90 -13.23
CA VAL A 252 -2.76 13.49 -13.66
C VAL A 252 -1.59 12.70 -13.09
N VAL A 253 -0.39 13.27 -13.13
CA VAL A 253 0.82 12.66 -12.57
C VAL A 253 0.70 12.52 -11.05
N ASP A 254 0.29 13.57 -10.34
CA ASP A 254 0.11 13.52 -8.88
C ASP A 254 -0.97 12.48 -8.49
N ALA A 255 -2.08 12.43 -9.23
CA ALA A 255 -3.11 11.42 -9.04
C ALA A 255 -2.57 10.00 -9.26
N ALA A 256 -1.82 9.77 -10.35
CA ALA A 256 -1.20 8.49 -10.64
C ALA A 256 -0.22 8.06 -9.54
N LEU A 257 0.65 8.95 -9.07
CA LEU A 257 1.63 8.62 -8.02
C LEU A 257 0.97 8.29 -6.67
N ARG A 258 -0.16 8.93 -6.33
CA ARG A 258 -0.87 8.68 -5.07
C ARG A 258 -1.78 7.46 -5.11
N ALA A 259 -2.51 7.28 -6.21
CA ALA A 259 -3.61 6.32 -6.28
C ALA A 259 -3.27 5.03 -7.05
N ASN A 260 -2.23 5.03 -7.90
CA ASN A 260 -1.95 3.86 -8.75
C ASN A 260 -1.56 2.63 -7.89
N PRO A 261 -2.27 1.49 -8.04
CA PRO A 261 -2.01 0.28 -7.25
C PRO A 261 -0.60 -0.30 -7.43
N THR A 262 -0.01 -0.17 -8.63
CA THR A 262 1.32 -0.74 -8.93
C THR A 262 2.43 -0.03 -8.17
N ALA A 263 2.41 1.31 -8.15
CA ALA A 263 3.36 2.12 -7.38
C ALA A 263 3.22 1.86 -5.87
N ARG A 264 1.99 1.76 -5.36
CA ARG A 264 1.72 1.45 -3.94
C ARG A 264 2.16 0.03 -3.55
N ALA A 265 1.97 -0.95 -4.44
CA ALA A 265 2.45 -2.30 -4.23
C ALA A 265 3.97 -2.34 -4.13
N ALA A 266 4.69 -1.68 -5.04
CA ALA A 266 6.15 -1.59 -5.00
C ALA A 266 6.67 -0.91 -3.73
N ALA A 267 5.98 0.12 -3.23
CA ALA A 267 6.32 0.75 -1.96
C ALA A 267 6.10 -0.19 -0.75
N ALA A 268 5.03 -1.00 -0.77
CA ALA A 268 4.77 -2.00 0.25
C ALA A 268 5.81 -3.14 0.23
N GLU A 269 6.21 -3.61 -0.96
CA GLU A 269 7.27 -4.62 -1.13
C GLU A 269 8.62 -4.13 -0.62
N ALA A 270 9.01 -2.89 -0.93
CA ALA A 270 10.23 -2.28 -0.38
C ALA A 270 10.20 -2.24 1.17
N ARG A 271 9.04 -1.91 1.75
CA ARG A 271 8.86 -1.96 3.21
C ARG A 271 8.97 -3.38 3.75
N VAL A 272 8.39 -4.38 3.07
CA VAL A 272 8.53 -5.78 3.45
C VAL A 272 10.00 -6.19 3.51
N ALA A 273 10.82 -5.85 2.50
CA ALA A 273 12.25 -6.16 2.55
C ALA A 273 13.00 -5.41 3.65
N ALA A 274 12.64 -4.16 3.95
CA ALA A 274 13.22 -3.43 5.08
C ALA A 274 12.92 -4.13 6.43
N GLU A 275 11.70 -4.62 6.61
CA GLU A 275 11.32 -5.39 7.81
C GLU A 275 11.98 -6.78 7.83
N GLN A 276 12.17 -7.43 6.68
CA GLN A 276 12.93 -8.68 6.60
C GLN A 276 14.42 -8.47 6.95
N TYR A 277 15.01 -7.34 6.57
CA TYR A 277 16.34 -6.96 7.02
C TYR A 277 16.37 -6.76 8.54
N ALA A 278 15.38 -6.08 9.12
CA ALA A 278 15.26 -5.92 10.56
C ALA A 278 15.10 -7.28 11.28
N ALA A 279 14.29 -8.18 10.73
CA ALA A 279 14.12 -9.54 11.24
C ALA A 279 15.43 -10.35 11.16
N ALA A 280 16.17 -10.24 10.05
CA ALA A 280 17.48 -10.88 9.88
C ALA A 280 18.48 -10.37 10.93
N ARG A 281 18.45 -9.07 11.29
CA ARG A 281 19.27 -8.53 12.39
C ARG A 281 18.93 -9.14 13.75
N GLY A 282 17.71 -9.67 13.93
CA GLY A 282 17.33 -10.42 15.12
C GLY A 282 18.20 -11.65 15.38
N SER A 283 18.83 -12.22 14.34
CA SER A 283 19.78 -13.35 14.49
C SER A 283 21.04 -13.02 15.30
N TRP A 284 21.34 -11.73 15.54
CA TRP A 284 22.42 -11.30 16.43
C TRP A 284 22.07 -11.41 17.91
N LEU A 285 20.79 -11.59 18.24
CA LEU A 285 20.27 -11.72 19.60
C LEU A 285 19.90 -13.17 19.92
N PRO A 286 19.94 -13.56 21.21
CA PRO A 286 19.43 -14.86 21.63
C PRO A 286 17.92 -14.94 21.45
N THR A 287 17.45 -16.12 21.08
CA THR A 287 16.01 -16.42 21.05
C THR A 287 15.59 -16.99 22.40
N LEU A 288 14.48 -16.49 22.95
CA LEU A 288 13.90 -16.95 24.20
C LEU A 288 12.47 -17.44 23.94
N THR A 289 12.23 -18.73 24.15
CA THR A 289 10.95 -19.38 23.85
C THR A 289 10.36 -19.96 25.13
N PHE A 290 9.13 -19.59 25.47
CA PHE A 290 8.37 -20.28 26.51
C PHE A 290 7.60 -21.44 25.90
N ALA A 291 7.97 -22.66 26.28
CA ALA A 291 7.43 -23.91 25.74
C ALA A 291 6.79 -24.74 26.86
N PRO A 292 5.49 -24.56 27.15
CA PRO A 292 4.76 -25.45 28.03
C PRO A 292 4.45 -26.76 27.31
N SER A 293 4.80 -27.88 27.94
CA SER A 293 4.53 -29.21 27.42
C SER A 293 3.55 -29.96 28.31
N PHE A 294 2.60 -30.67 27.70
CA PHE A 294 1.74 -31.63 28.38
C PHE A 294 1.87 -32.96 27.65
N VAL A 295 2.34 -33.99 28.35
CA VAL A 295 2.57 -35.32 27.78
C VAL A 295 1.86 -36.34 28.65
N ALA A 296 0.91 -37.06 28.06
CA ALA A 296 0.32 -38.27 28.64
C ALA A 296 0.81 -39.47 27.83
N ALA A 297 1.64 -40.30 28.45
CA ALA A 297 2.20 -41.50 27.83
C ALA A 297 1.84 -42.73 28.66
N GLN A 298 1.55 -43.84 28.00
CA GLN A 298 1.38 -45.13 28.64
C GLN A 298 2.48 -46.04 28.13
N SER A 299 3.35 -46.50 29.03
CA SER A 299 4.45 -47.39 28.69
C SER A 299 4.19 -48.75 29.31
N ALA A 300 4.21 -49.80 28.50
CA ALA A 300 4.28 -51.17 28.99
C ALA A 300 5.75 -51.49 29.25
N SER A 301 6.11 -51.70 30.51
CA SER A 301 7.45 -52.20 30.86
C SER A 301 7.34 -53.69 31.15
N SER A 302 8.05 -54.52 30.37
CA SER A 302 8.34 -55.89 30.76
C SER A 302 9.57 -55.87 31.67
N GLY A 303 9.35 -55.78 32.97
CA GLY A 303 10.43 -55.93 33.94
C GLY A 303 10.74 -57.42 34.14
N GLY A 304 11.92 -57.87 33.72
CA GLY A 304 12.48 -59.13 34.20
C GLY A 304 13.00 -58.91 35.62
N GLY A 305 12.34 -59.46 36.64
CA GLY A 305 12.83 -59.36 38.00
C GLY A 305 14.18 -60.07 38.14
N ALA A 306 15.16 -59.43 38.78
CA ALA A 306 16.50 -59.99 39.04
C ALA A 306 16.51 -61.15 40.07
N GLY A 307 15.43 -61.94 40.13
CA GLY A 307 15.19 -63.00 41.11
C GLY A 307 14.21 -64.08 40.64
N GLY A 308 14.20 -64.43 39.35
CA GLY A 308 13.50 -65.63 38.85
C GLY A 308 11.96 -65.59 38.87
N GLY A 309 11.34 -64.43 39.09
CA GLY A 309 9.89 -64.26 38.98
C GLY A 309 9.41 -64.11 37.53
N ALA A 310 8.21 -64.62 37.23
CA ALA A 310 7.57 -64.49 35.92
C ALA A 310 7.49 -63.01 35.47
N PRO A 311 7.68 -62.70 34.18
CA PRO A 311 7.68 -61.33 33.69
C PRO A 311 6.35 -60.65 33.99
N SER A 312 6.35 -59.63 34.86
CA SER A 312 5.16 -58.83 35.12
C SER A 312 5.03 -57.76 34.03
N LEU A 313 3.94 -57.82 33.27
CA LEU A 313 3.53 -56.76 32.36
C LEU A 313 2.85 -55.65 33.17
N GLY A 314 3.65 -54.69 33.62
CA GLY A 314 3.16 -53.47 34.27
C GLY A 314 3.00 -52.34 33.24
N GLY A 315 1.80 -51.78 33.15
CA GLY A 315 1.55 -50.56 32.38
C GLY A 315 1.67 -49.33 33.28
N ALA A 316 2.72 -48.52 33.10
CA ALA A 316 2.86 -47.25 33.82
C ALA A 316 2.24 -46.12 32.99
N GLN A 317 1.17 -45.51 33.51
CA GLN A 317 0.64 -44.27 32.96
C GLN A 317 1.44 -43.08 33.52
N ARG A 318 2.13 -42.36 32.64
CA ARG A 318 2.92 -41.16 32.94
C ARG A 318 2.19 -39.94 32.39
N VAL A 319 1.83 -39.02 33.27
CA VAL A 319 1.27 -37.72 32.91
C VAL A 319 2.22 -36.65 33.44
N THR A 320 2.83 -35.88 32.54
CA THR A 320 3.77 -34.81 32.87
C THR A 320 3.31 -33.50 32.26
N PHE A 321 3.24 -32.45 33.06
CA PHE A 321 3.09 -31.07 32.66
C PHE A 321 4.39 -30.32 32.96
N GLY A 322 5.10 -29.87 31.93
CA GLY A 322 6.40 -29.23 32.05
C GLY A 322 6.44 -27.87 31.34
N PRO A 323 6.13 -26.75 32.01
CA PRO A 323 6.53 -25.42 31.56
C PRO A 323 8.06 -25.30 31.51
N SER A 324 8.59 -24.90 30.37
CA SER A 324 10.01 -24.63 30.18
C SER A 324 10.24 -23.32 29.43
N VAL A 325 11.36 -22.68 29.71
CA VAL A 325 11.90 -21.55 28.95
C VAL A 325 13.19 -22.02 28.30
N ASN A 326 13.30 -21.83 26.99
CA ASN A 326 14.44 -22.25 26.18
C ASN A 326 15.13 -21.01 25.62
N LEU A 327 16.41 -20.87 25.89
CA LEU A 327 17.32 -19.92 25.27
C LEU A 327 18.16 -20.65 24.22
N SER A 328 18.21 -20.12 23.00
CA SER A 328 19.10 -20.60 21.94
C SER A 328 19.83 -19.44 21.29
N TYR A 329 21.16 -19.55 21.21
CA TYR A 329 22.02 -18.51 20.65
C TYR A 329 23.21 -19.08 19.87
N LEU A 330 23.38 -18.62 18.63
CA LEU A 330 24.57 -18.90 17.83
C LEU A 330 25.68 -17.92 18.23
N LEU A 331 26.71 -18.41 18.90
CA LEU A 331 27.84 -17.58 19.30
C LEU A 331 28.69 -17.21 18.09
N PHE A 332 28.99 -18.19 17.24
CA PHE A 332 29.98 -18.04 16.18
C PHE A 332 29.71 -18.97 15.00
N ASP A 333 29.81 -18.46 13.78
CA ASP A 333 29.56 -19.20 12.54
C ASP A 333 30.39 -18.71 11.34
N VAL A 334 31.61 -18.21 11.61
CA VAL A 334 32.61 -17.75 10.62
C VAL A 334 32.03 -16.92 9.46
N GLY A 335 31.06 -16.04 9.77
CA GLY A 335 30.51 -15.10 8.82
C GLY A 335 29.22 -15.52 8.11
N GLY A 336 28.63 -16.67 8.47
CA GLY A 336 27.32 -17.10 7.98
C GLY A 336 26.22 -16.10 8.31
N ARG A 337 26.08 -15.74 9.59
CA ARG A 337 25.13 -14.74 10.09
C ARG A 337 25.39 -13.36 9.51
N ALA A 338 26.67 -12.99 9.36
CA ALA A 338 27.01 -11.74 8.69
C ALA A 338 26.54 -11.79 7.22
N GLY A 339 26.73 -12.90 6.52
CA GLY A 339 26.29 -13.12 5.14
C GLY A 339 24.77 -13.07 4.98
N THR A 340 24.01 -13.71 5.87
CA THR A 340 22.53 -13.69 5.81
C THR A 340 21.97 -12.30 6.05
N VAL A 341 22.54 -11.54 7.00
CA VAL A 341 22.16 -10.15 7.26
C VAL A 341 22.62 -9.21 6.13
N GLY A 342 23.79 -9.46 5.54
CA GLY A 342 24.28 -8.74 4.37
C GLY A 342 23.38 -8.96 3.14
N ALA A 343 23.02 -10.20 2.84
CA ALA A 343 22.10 -10.53 1.75
C ALA A 343 20.72 -9.87 1.95
N ALA A 344 20.18 -9.87 3.18
CA ALA A 344 18.92 -9.20 3.49
C ALA A 344 19.03 -7.66 3.33
N ARG A 345 20.18 -7.07 3.68
CA ARG A 345 20.44 -5.63 3.47
C ARG A 345 20.45 -5.28 1.98
N GLU A 346 21.19 -6.04 1.18
CA GLU A 346 21.24 -5.82 -0.27
C GLU A 346 19.90 -6.13 -0.95
N THR A 347 19.11 -7.06 -0.42
CA THR A 347 17.74 -7.29 -0.92
C THR A 347 16.84 -6.08 -0.64
N ALA A 348 17.01 -5.42 0.52
CA ALA A 348 16.29 -4.19 0.83
C ALA A 348 16.71 -3.02 -0.08
N SER A 349 17.99 -2.92 -0.45
CA SER A 349 18.45 -1.90 -1.41
C SER A 349 17.90 -2.18 -2.82
N VAL A 350 17.89 -3.43 -3.27
CA VAL A 350 17.26 -3.87 -4.53
C VAL A 350 15.80 -3.42 -4.58
N LEU A 351 14.98 -3.78 -3.58
CA LEU A 351 13.56 -3.44 -3.63
C LEU A 351 13.28 -1.95 -3.49
N SER A 352 14.13 -1.19 -2.79
CA SER A 352 14.04 0.28 -2.78
C SER A 352 14.28 0.87 -4.17
N LEU A 353 15.29 0.38 -4.89
CA LEU A 353 15.61 0.85 -6.25
C LEU A 353 14.56 0.39 -7.27
N THR A 354 14.02 -0.82 -7.13
CA THR A 354 12.91 -1.32 -7.94
C THR A 354 11.64 -0.49 -7.72
N ARG A 355 11.36 -0.04 -6.49
CA ARG A 355 10.28 0.92 -6.21
C ARG A 355 10.48 2.20 -7.02
N ASP A 356 11.69 2.75 -7.04
CA ASP A 356 11.99 3.99 -7.74
C ASP A 356 11.84 3.83 -9.28
N ALA A 357 12.32 2.71 -9.84
CA ALA A 357 12.09 2.36 -11.24
C ALA A 357 10.59 2.20 -11.57
N THR A 358 9.81 1.61 -10.65
CA THR A 358 8.36 1.44 -10.82
C THR A 358 7.64 2.78 -10.82
N VAL A 359 8.05 3.71 -9.95
CA VAL A 359 7.54 5.09 -9.92
C VAL A 359 7.78 5.80 -11.25
N GLN A 360 9.00 5.70 -11.81
CA GLN A 360 9.32 6.25 -13.13
C GLN A 360 8.48 5.63 -14.25
N GLN A 361 8.21 4.32 -14.18
CA GLN A 361 7.35 3.64 -15.16
C GLN A 361 5.88 4.07 -15.05
N THR A 362 5.36 4.23 -13.82
CA THR A 362 4.00 4.74 -13.59
C THR A 362 3.85 6.17 -14.10
N LEU A 363 4.86 7.01 -13.88
CA LEU A 363 4.92 8.38 -14.41
C LEU A 363 4.83 8.39 -15.93
N LEU A 364 5.68 7.62 -16.62
CA LEU A 364 5.66 7.51 -18.08
C LEU A 364 4.29 7.02 -18.60
N GLN A 365 3.69 6.02 -17.95
CA GLN A 365 2.36 5.53 -18.32
C GLN A 365 1.28 6.60 -18.17
N ALA A 366 1.33 7.43 -17.12
CA ALA A 366 0.40 8.54 -16.92
C ALA A 366 0.58 9.63 -17.99
N GLU A 367 1.82 9.99 -18.31
CA GLU A 367 2.15 10.97 -19.37
C GLU A 367 1.68 10.47 -20.76
N GLN A 368 1.98 9.23 -21.11
CA GLN A 368 1.54 8.62 -22.38
C GLN A 368 0.01 8.53 -22.48
N ALA A 369 -0.67 8.18 -21.38
CA ALA A 369 -2.13 8.16 -21.35
C ALA A 369 -2.74 9.56 -21.51
N TYR A 370 -2.11 10.59 -20.91
CA TYR A 370 -2.51 11.98 -21.05
C TYR A 370 -2.36 12.46 -22.51
N PHE A 371 -1.19 12.27 -23.12
CA PHE A 371 -0.96 12.66 -24.51
C PHE A 371 -1.82 11.86 -25.48
N GLY A 372 -2.05 10.57 -25.20
CA GLY A 372 -2.99 9.73 -25.95
C GLY A 372 -4.43 10.24 -25.90
N TYR A 373 -4.88 10.73 -24.73
CA TYR A 373 -6.18 11.38 -24.58
C TYR A 373 -6.27 12.68 -25.39
N GLN A 374 -5.25 13.55 -25.33
CA GLN A 374 -5.23 14.80 -26.09
C GLN A 374 -5.22 14.54 -27.60
N ALA A 375 -4.50 13.50 -28.06
CA ALA A 375 -4.52 13.06 -29.46
C ALA A 375 -5.90 12.57 -29.91
N ALA A 376 -6.54 11.70 -29.14
CA ALA A 376 -7.87 11.17 -29.44
C ALA A 376 -8.93 12.28 -29.45
N ARG A 377 -8.79 13.27 -28.56
CA ARG A 377 -9.67 14.44 -28.51
C ARG A 377 -9.51 15.31 -29.76
N ALA A 378 -8.27 15.68 -30.09
CA ALA A 378 -7.98 16.46 -31.28
C ALA A 378 -8.46 15.76 -32.57
N LEU A 379 -8.35 14.43 -32.64
CA LEU A 379 -8.89 13.63 -33.73
C LEU A 379 -10.43 13.67 -33.78
N SER A 380 -11.10 13.53 -32.64
CA SER A 380 -12.57 13.65 -32.54
C SER A 380 -13.04 15.03 -33.02
N ASP A 381 -12.41 16.10 -32.55
CA ASP A 381 -12.74 17.48 -32.93
C ASP A 381 -12.52 17.71 -34.44
N ALA A 382 -11.45 17.14 -35.00
CA ALA A 382 -11.17 17.21 -36.44
C ALA A 382 -12.20 16.45 -37.29
N GLN A 383 -12.64 15.27 -36.87
CA GLN A 383 -13.67 14.51 -37.60
C GLN A 383 -15.06 15.13 -37.48
N GLU A 384 -15.41 15.73 -36.34
CA GLU A 384 -16.66 16.50 -36.20
C GLU A 384 -16.65 17.76 -37.08
N ALA A 385 -15.51 18.44 -37.18
CA ALA A 385 -15.35 19.52 -38.15
C ALA A 385 -15.52 19.03 -39.60
N ASN A 386 -14.98 17.86 -39.95
CA ASN A 386 -15.14 17.25 -41.27
C ASN A 386 -16.62 16.92 -41.59
N VAL A 387 -17.39 16.42 -40.62
CA VAL A 387 -18.84 16.19 -40.79
C VAL A 387 -19.57 17.50 -41.07
N ARG A 388 -19.22 18.60 -40.39
CA ARG A 388 -19.80 19.92 -40.65
C ARG A 388 -19.50 20.39 -42.08
N THR A 389 -18.24 20.28 -42.52
CA THR A 389 -17.83 20.63 -43.88
C THR A 389 -18.54 19.76 -44.93
N ALA A 390 -18.58 18.43 -44.75
CA ALA A 390 -19.25 17.52 -45.67
C ALA A 390 -20.78 17.75 -45.74
N THR A 391 -21.40 18.16 -44.63
CA THR A 391 -22.83 18.53 -44.60
C THR A 391 -23.09 19.76 -45.45
N ALA A 392 -22.28 20.81 -45.28
CA ALA A 392 -22.38 22.03 -46.08
C ALA A 392 -22.19 21.75 -47.58
N SER A 393 -21.23 20.89 -47.94
CA SER A 393 -21.02 20.49 -49.35
C SER A 393 -22.19 19.69 -49.92
N ARG A 394 -22.81 18.79 -49.15
CA ARG A 394 -24.01 18.06 -49.56
C ARG A 394 -25.19 19.01 -49.76
N ASP A 395 -25.41 19.94 -48.85
CA ASP A 395 -26.53 20.88 -48.93
C ASP A 395 -26.37 21.84 -50.10
N ALA A 396 -25.14 22.27 -50.40
CA ALA A 396 -24.82 23.03 -51.59
C ALA A 396 -25.09 22.24 -52.89
N ALA A 397 -24.71 20.96 -52.94
CA ALA A 397 -24.98 20.10 -54.10
C ALA A 397 -26.49 19.89 -54.33
N VAL A 398 -27.26 19.66 -53.26
CA VAL A 398 -28.73 19.52 -53.33
C VAL A 398 -29.39 20.83 -53.79
N GLY A 399 -28.96 21.97 -53.25
CA GLY A 399 -29.47 23.29 -53.67
C GLY A 399 -29.23 23.56 -55.15
N ARG A 400 -28.03 23.24 -55.66
CA ARG A 400 -27.71 23.39 -57.09
C ARG A 400 -28.47 22.41 -57.98
N TYR A 401 -28.71 21.19 -57.52
CA TYR A 401 -29.54 20.23 -58.25
C TYR A 401 -30.98 20.74 -58.42
N HIS A 402 -31.59 21.28 -57.36
CA HIS A 402 -32.92 21.89 -57.44
C HIS A 402 -32.98 23.12 -58.35
N ALA A 403 -31.86 23.84 -58.48
CA ALA A 403 -31.72 24.95 -59.42
C ALA A 403 -31.42 24.49 -60.87
N GLY A 404 -31.30 23.19 -61.13
CA GLY A 404 -30.95 22.64 -62.45
C GLY A 404 -29.46 22.81 -62.84
N LEU A 405 -28.61 23.15 -61.87
CA LEU A 405 -27.18 23.48 -62.06
C LEU A 405 -26.21 22.36 -61.65
N ALA A 406 -26.72 21.24 -61.12
CA ALA A 406 -25.92 20.08 -60.72
C ALA A 406 -26.63 18.77 -61.09
N THR A 407 -25.90 17.67 -61.07
CA THR A 407 -26.42 16.35 -61.45
C THR A 407 -26.85 15.52 -60.23
N VAL A 408 -27.66 14.48 -60.47
CA VAL A 408 -27.97 13.47 -59.44
C VAL A 408 -26.69 12.80 -58.93
N ALA A 409 -25.71 12.57 -59.82
CA ALA A 409 -24.42 12.01 -59.43
C ALA A 409 -23.71 12.88 -58.38
N ASP A 410 -23.76 14.22 -58.51
CA ASP A 410 -23.10 15.12 -57.56
C ASP A 410 -23.72 15.05 -56.16
N THR A 411 -25.05 14.95 -56.09
CA THR A 411 -25.78 14.80 -54.83
C THR A 411 -25.51 13.46 -54.16
N LEU A 412 -25.43 12.37 -54.93
CA LEU A 412 -25.09 11.04 -54.43
C LEU A 412 -23.65 10.98 -53.93
N GLN A 413 -22.70 11.56 -54.67
CA GLN A 413 -21.29 11.56 -54.30
C GLN A 413 -21.02 12.33 -53.00
N THR A 414 -21.64 13.51 -52.84
CA THR A 414 -21.54 14.28 -51.59
C THR A 414 -22.27 13.60 -50.43
N ALA A 415 -23.38 12.89 -50.69
CA ALA A 415 -24.05 12.07 -49.69
C ALA A 415 -23.16 10.90 -49.21
N THR A 416 -22.44 10.23 -50.12
CA THR A 416 -21.46 9.19 -49.76
C THR A 416 -20.32 9.76 -48.92
N ALA A 417 -19.77 10.91 -49.29
CA ALA A 417 -18.70 11.57 -48.52
C ALA A 417 -19.16 11.95 -47.10
N LEU A 418 -20.38 12.47 -46.95
CA LEU A 418 -20.97 12.75 -45.64
C LEU A 418 -21.17 11.47 -44.81
N ALA A 419 -21.64 10.38 -45.43
CA ALA A 419 -21.80 9.10 -44.75
C ALA A 419 -20.44 8.57 -44.24
N GLN A 420 -19.39 8.65 -45.06
CA GLN A 420 -18.02 8.29 -44.66
C GLN A 420 -17.50 9.16 -43.52
N ALA A 421 -17.69 10.48 -43.59
CA ALA A 421 -17.29 11.40 -42.53
C ALA A 421 -18.01 11.10 -41.20
N ARG A 422 -19.30 10.73 -41.24
CA ARG A 422 -20.06 10.33 -40.04
C ARG A 422 -19.52 9.05 -39.42
N VAL A 423 -19.17 8.05 -40.24
CA VAL A 423 -18.55 6.80 -39.76
C VAL A 423 -17.21 7.10 -39.07
N ALA A 424 -16.37 7.95 -39.68
CA ALA A 424 -15.10 8.36 -39.09
C ALA A 424 -15.28 9.13 -37.76
N ALA A 425 -16.27 10.01 -37.65
CA ALA A 425 -16.57 10.74 -36.43
C ALA A 425 -17.06 9.82 -35.29
N VAL A 426 -17.90 8.82 -35.59
CA VAL A 426 -18.34 7.82 -34.59
C VAL A 426 -17.14 7.00 -34.10
N SER A 427 -16.26 6.58 -35.01
CA SER A 427 -15.02 5.87 -34.65
C SER A 427 -14.12 6.72 -33.75
N ALA A 428 -13.88 7.99 -34.12
CA ALA A 428 -13.05 8.91 -33.34
C ALA A 428 -13.64 9.20 -31.95
N ARG A 429 -14.96 9.37 -31.84
CA ARG A 429 -15.65 9.55 -30.55
C ARG A 429 -15.53 8.32 -29.65
N THR A 430 -15.61 7.13 -30.25
CA THR A 430 -15.39 5.86 -29.52
C THR A 430 -13.94 5.75 -29.06
N GLY A 431 -12.98 6.14 -29.91
CA GLY A 431 -11.55 6.22 -29.57
C GLY A 431 -11.27 7.19 -28.41
N LEU A 432 -11.93 8.36 -28.39
CA LEU A 432 -11.83 9.31 -27.28
C LEU A 432 -12.37 8.72 -25.97
N ALA A 433 -13.49 7.99 -26.01
CA ALA A 433 -14.03 7.30 -24.84
C ALA A 433 -13.05 6.23 -24.30
N ALA A 434 -12.42 5.46 -25.20
CA ALA A 434 -11.40 4.49 -24.84
C ALA A 434 -10.16 5.16 -24.23
N ALA A 435 -9.66 6.24 -24.83
CA ALA A 435 -8.51 6.98 -24.31
C ALA A 435 -8.80 7.60 -22.93
N ARG A 436 -10.04 8.06 -22.68
CA ARG A 436 -10.48 8.50 -21.35
C ARG A 436 -10.41 7.37 -20.33
N ALA A 437 -10.90 6.18 -20.68
CA ALA A 437 -10.84 5.01 -19.81
C ALA A 437 -9.38 4.63 -19.48
N THR A 438 -8.48 4.63 -20.48
CA THR A 438 -7.04 4.39 -20.27
C THR A 438 -6.44 5.41 -19.32
N LEU A 439 -6.72 6.70 -19.51
CA LEU A 439 -6.26 7.76 -18.61
C LEU A 439 -6.79 7.61 -17.18
N ALA A 440 -8.07 7.25 -17.02
CA ALA A 440 -8.65 6.96 -15.71
C ALA A 440 -7.88 5.85 -14.99
N THR A 441 -7.62 4.74 -15.68
CA THR A 441 -6.88 3.62 -15.11
C THR A 441 -5.42 3.96 -14.78
N ALA A 442 -4.77 4.80 -15.59
CA ALA A 442 -3.41 5.27 -15.33
C ALA A 442 -3.33 6.14 -14.05
N MET A 443 -4.35 6.98 -13.81
CA MET A 443 -4.52 7.75 -12.58
C MET A 443 -4.91 6.89 -11.36
N GLY A 444 -5.13 5.58 -11.52
CA GLY A 444 -5.63 4.71 -10.45
C GLY A 444 -7.13 4.86 -10.16
N ALA A 445 -7.89 5.53 -11.03
CA ALA A 445 -9.33 5.68 -10.95
C ALA A 445 -10.05 4.60 -11.77
N ARG A 446 -11.36 4.43 -11.53
CA ARG A 446 -12.20 3.52 -12.33
C ARG A 446 -12.36 4.07 -13.75
N ALA A 447 -12.45 3.18 -14.72
CA ALA A 447 -12.68 3.52 -16.13
C ALA A 447 -13.96 4.34 -16.39
N ASP A 448 -14.94 4.28 -15.49
CA ASP A 448 -16.23 5.00 -15.57
C ASP A 448 -16.21 6.37 -14.88
N THR A 449 -15.10 6.79 -14.28
CA THR A 449 -15.04 8.07 -13.56
C THR A 449 -15.16 9.27 -14.51
N PRO A 450 -16.10 10.20 -14.27
CA PRO A 450 -16.19 11.42 -15.04
C PRO A 450 -15.12 12.42 -14.57
N PHE A 451 -14.30 12.89 -15.49
CA PHE A 451 -13.37 13.99 -15.27
C PHE A 451 -13.21 14.84 -16.53
N ALA A 452 -12.88 16.11 -16.33
CA ALA A 452 -12.53 17.03 -17.39
C ALA A 452 -11.01 17.21 -17.42
N VAL A 453 -10.42 17.25 -18.61
CA VAL A 453 -8.99 17.51 -18.82
C VAL A 453 -8.84 18.88 -19.47
N ALA A 454 -7.85 19.65 -19.02
CA ALA A 454 -7.53 20.95 -19.57
C ALA A 454 -7.16 20.83 -21.05
N ILE A 455 -7.64 21.76 -21.86
CA ILE A 455 -7.26 21.84 -23.27
C ILE A 455 -5.90 22.52 -23.30
N GLU A 456 -4.87 21.75 -23.62
CA GLU A 456 -3.55 22.31 -23.87
C GLU A 456 -3.36 22.50 -25.37
N PRO A 457 -2.78 23.64 -25.80
CA PRO A 457 -2.42 23.83 -27.20
C PRO A 457 -1.40 22.76 -27.58
N ALA A 458 -1.63 22.10 -28.71
CA ALA A 458 -0.69 21.12 -29.22
C ALA A 458 0.69 21.77 -29.44
N PRO A 459 1.80 21.04 -29.21
CA PRO A 459 3.15 21.56 -29.41
C PRO A 459 3.33 22.20 -30.79
N ASP A 460 3.94 23.38 -30.82
CA ASP A 460 4.26 24.05 -32.08
C ASP A 460 5.35 23.28 -32.84
N ALA A 461 5.24 23.23 -34.17
CA ALA A 461 6.13 22.47 -35.03
C ALA A 461 7.58 23.03 -35.01
N ASP A 462 7.74 24.35 -34.94
CA ASP A 462 9.05 24.99 -34.90
C ASP A 462 9.74 24.77 -33.55
N ALA A 463 9.00 24.93 -32.44
CA ALA A 463 9.47 24.64 -31.09
C ALA A 463 9.87 23.16 -30.93
N THR A 464 9.05 22.25 -31.44
CA THR A 464 9.28 20.79 -31.44
C THR A 464 10.59 20.44 -32.15
N ARG A 465 10.84 21.04 -33.32
CA ARG A 465 12.07 20.81 -34.11
C ARG A 465 13.31 21.29 -33.36
N ALA A 466 13.26 22.50 -32.81
CA ALA A 466 14.38 23.07 -32.06
C ALA A 466 14.72 22.24 -30.80
N ALA A 467 13.70 21.83 -30.05
CA ALA A 467 13.86 20.99 -28.87
C ALA A 467 14.44 19.60 -29.22
N THR A 468 13.93 18.97 -30.28
CA THR A 468 14.42 17.67 -30.76
C THR A 468 15.90 17.72 -31.16
N ALA A 469 16.30 18.76 -31.90
CA ALA A 469 17.69 18.96 -32.31
C ALA A 469 18.61 19.16 -31.09
N ALA A 470 18.18 19.97 -30.10
CA ALA A 470 18.95 20.22 -28.90
C ALA A 470 19.15 18.95 -28.04
N LEU A 471 18.09 18.17 -27.81
CA LEU A 471 18.13 16.98 -26.96
C LEU A 471 18.88 15.81 -27.60
N THR A 472 18.78 15.65 -28.92
CA THR A 472 19.40 14.51 -29.62
C THR A 472 20.80 14.80 -30.15
N ALA A 473 21.34 16.01 -29.91
CA ALA A 473 22.68 16.42 -30.34
C ALA A 473 23.80 15.62 -29.66
N ASN A 474 23.62 15.18 -28.41
CA ASN A 474 24.63 14.45 -27.66
C ASN A 474 24.05 13.23 -26.93
N VAL A 475 23.65 12.22 -27.71
CA VAL A 475 23.08 10.96 -27.18
C VAL A 475 24.05 10.25 -26.25
N ASP A 476 25.37 10.29 -26.51
CA ASP A 476 26.38 9.67 -25.66
C ASP A 476 26.37 10.23 -24.23
N SER A 477 26.12 11.53 -24.08
CA SER A 477 25.98 12.15 -22.76
C SER A 477 24.73 11.66 -22.01
N LEU A 478 23.62 11.45 -22.73
CA LEU A 478 22.39 10.89 -22.18
C LEU A 478 22.59 9.43 -21.76
N VAL A 479 23.29 8.63 -22.57
CA VAL A 479 23.66 7.25 -22.22
C VAL A 479 24.53 7.24 -20.97
N ALA A 480 25.55 8.09 -20.89
CA ALA A 480 26.43 8.18 -19.73
C ALA A 480 25.68 8.59 -18.47
N HIS A 481 24.69 9.48 -18.58
CA HIS A 481 23.82 9.87 -17.48
C HIS A 481 22.88 8.73 -17.04
N ALA A 482 22.21 8.08 -18.01
CA ALA A 482 21.32 6.95 -17.77
C ALA A 482 22.02 5.80 -17.03
N LEU A 483 23.26 5.49 -17.40
CA LEU A 483 24.07 4.46 -16.76
C LEU A 483 24.46 4.78 -15.30
N ARG A 484 24.34 6.03 -14.87
CA ARG A 484 24.61 6.47 -13.48
C ARG A 484 23.34 6.63 -12.66
N GLU A 485 22.32 7.26 -13.22
CA GLU A 485 21.14 7.67 -12.46
C GLU A 485 20.01 6.64 -12.49
N ARG A 486 19.97 5.73 -13.48
CA ARG A 486 18.84 4.81 -13.58
C ARG A 486 18.78 3.83 -12.40
N PRO A 487 17.63 3.72 -11.71
CA PRO A 487 17.48 2.82 -10.57
C PRO A 487 17.56 1.33 -10.95
N ASP A 488 17.17 0.94 -12.17
CA ASP A 488 17.18 -0.45 -12.61
C ASP A 488 18.61 -1.01 -12.82
N VAL A 489 19.54 -0.21 -13.33
CA VAL A 489 20.97 -0.54 -13.40
C VAL A 489 21.55 -0.75 -12.00
N SER A 490 21.22 0.17 -11.09
CA SER A 490 21.66 0.09 -9.69
C SER A 490 21.05 -1.14 -8.98
N ALA A 491 19.78 -1.45 -9.24
CA ALA A 491 19.10 -2.62 -8.69
C ALA A 491 19.72 -3.93 -9.21
N ALA A 492 20.10 -3.98 -10.48
CA ALA A 492 20.79 -5.14 -11.05
C ALA A 492 22.17 -5.36 -10.41
N GLY A 493 22.92 -4.27 -10.15
CA GLY A 493 24.18 -4.32 -9.41
C GLY A 493 24.00 -4.80 -7.96
N ALA A 494 22.99 -4.29 -7.25
CA ALA A 494 22.67 -4.73 -5.89
C ALA A 494 22.22 -6.21 -5.85
N ASN A 495 21.50 -6.69 -6.85
CA ASN A 495 21.17 -8.12 -6.99
C ASN A 495 22.43 -9.00 -7.14
N ALA A 496 23.45 -8.54 -7.86
CA ALA A 496 24.73 -9.24 -7.92
C ALA A 496 25.45 -9.24 -6.56
N ALA A 497 25.32 -8.16 -5.78
CA ALA A 497 25.85 -8.11 -4.40
C ALA A 497 25.12 -9.09 -3.47
N VAL A 498 23.80 -9.25 -3.59
CA VAL A 498 23.03 -10.29 -2.86
C VAL A 498 23.61 -11.69 -3.12
N ALA A 499 23.91 -12.01 -4.38
CA ALA A 499 24.49 -13.30 -4.74
C ALA A 499 25.90 -13.50 -4.14
N GLY A 500 26.73 -12.45 -4.11
CA GLY A 500 28.03 -12.47 -3.42
C GLY A 500 27.92 -12.74 -1.92
N GLU A 501 26.90 -12.17 -1.26
CA GLU A 501 26.60 -12.42 0.15
C GLU A 501 26.16 -13.88 0.40
N ARG A 502 25.43 -14.49 -0.54
CA ARG A 502 25.08 -15.93 -0.48
C ARG A 502 26.29 -16.85 -0.62
N VAL A 503 27.30 -16.47 -1.41
CA VAL A 503 28.58 -17.20 -1.46
C VAL A 503 29.26 -17.18 -0.09
N ARG A 504 29.20 -16.07 0.66
CA ARG A 504 29.72 -16.00 2.03
C ARG A 504 28.96 -16.96 2.97
N VAL A 505 27.64 -17.03 2.83
CA VAL A 505 26.80 -17.98 3.60
C VAL A 505 27.18 -19.44 3.27
N ALA A 506 27.23 -19.81 1.99
CA ALA A 506 27.60 -21.17 1.58
C ALA A 506 29.02 -21.55 2.05
N ARG A 507 29.97 -20.62 1.97
CA ARG A 507 31.34 -20.83 2.48
C ARG A 507 31.37 -21.07 3.98
N SER A 508 30.57 -20.32 4.74
CA SER A 508 30.52 -20.46 6.21
C SER A 508 30.00 -21.83 6.65
N ALA A 509 29.14 -22.46 5.85
CA ALA A 509 28.59 -23.79 6.14
C ALA A 509 29.66 -24.91 6.12
N LEU A 510 30.81 -24.68 5.47
CA LEU A 510 31.95 -25.59 5.48
C LEU A 510 32.78 -25.51 6.77
N LEU A 511 32.55 -24.49 7.59
CA LEU A 511 33.35 -24.18 8.76
C LEU A 511 32.60 -24.53 10.06
N PRO A 512 33.30 -24.71 11.19
CA PRO A 512 32.64 -25.02 12.45
C PRO A 512 31.75 -23.88 12.94
N SER A 513 30.62 -24.23 13.55
CA SER A 513 29.73 -23.30 14.25
C SER A 513 29.62 -23.62 15.74
N VAL A 514 29.54 -22.60 16.58
CA VAL A 514 29.41 -22.71 18.04
C VAL A 514 28.07 -22.13 18.47
N GLN A 515 27.27 -22.93 19.18
CA GLN A 515 25.94 -22.55 19.67
C GLN A 515 25.81 -22.82 21.17
N VAL A 516 25.08 -21.96 21.86
CA VAL A 516 24.72 -22.10 23.27
C VAL A 516 23.21 -22.31 23.36
N GLY A 517 22.82 -23.38 24.05
CA GLY A 517 21.46 -23.65 24.45
C GLY A 517 21.37 -23.65 25.97
N ALA A 518 20.36 -23.00 26.53
CA ALA A 518 20.01 -23.15 27.93
C ALA A 518 18.51 -23.40 28.04
N SER A 519 18.10 -24.26 28.97
CA SER A 519 16.69 -24.33 29.33
C SER A 519 16.51 -24.45 30.83
N ALA A 520 15.42 -23.88 31.31
CA ALA A 520 15.02 -23.96 32.70
C ALA A 520 13.51 -24.21 32.72
N GLY A 521 13.07 -25.14 33.54
CA GLY A 521 11.67 -25.54 33.62
C GLY A 521 11.32 -26.20 34.93
N HIS A 522 10.04 -26.45 35.08
CA HIS A 522 9.51 -27.19 36.21
C HIS A 522 8.61 -28.30 35.66
N VAL A 523 8.92 -29.55 35.97
CA VAL A 523 8.08 -30.69 35.58
C VAL A 523 7.17 -31.03 36.75
N VAL A 524 5.87 -31.06 36.49
CA VAL A 524 4.84 -31.60 37.39
C VAL A 524 4.43 -32.94 36.82
N ALA A 525 4.50 -34.01 37.62
CA ALA A 525 4.19 -35.35 37.15
C ALA A 525 3.23 -36.06 38.12
N ASN A 526 2.46 -37.00 37.61
CA ASN A 526 1.61 -37.88 38.42
C ASN A 526 2.40 -38.90 39.28
N GLN A 527 3.73 -38.97 39.08
CA GLN A 527 4.65 -39.74 39.90
C GLN A 527 5.64 -38.77 40.55
N ALA A 528 5.73 -38.77 41.88
CA ALA A 528 6.51 -37.80 42.65
C ALA A 528 8.00 -37.76 42.25
N ASN A 529 8.58 -38.91 41.90
CA ASN A 529 9.98 -39.05 41.50
C ASN A 529 10.31 -38.37 40.15
N LEU A 530 9.30 -37.94 39.40
CA LEU A 530 9.43 -37.28 38.10
C LEU A 530 9.07 -35.78 38.16
N ALA A 531 8.64 -35.29 39.34
CA ALA A 531 8.31 -33.89 39.55
C ALA A 531 9.51 -33.15 40.13
N GLY A 532 9.79 -31.95 39.62
CA GLY A 532 10.89 -31.12 40.11
C GLY A 532 11.32 -30.02 39.16
N GLN A 533 12.30 -29.24 39.61
CA GLN A 533 12.96 -28.22 38.80
C GLN A 533 14.04 -28.87 37.95
N SER A 534 14.14 -28.47 36.68
CA SER A 534 15.21 -28.90 35.79
C SER A 534 15.80 -27.68 35.10
N TYR A 535 17.13 -27.64 35.03
CA TYR A 535 17.85 -26.70 34.18
C TYR A 535 18.96 -27.44 33.44
N ASN A 536 19.27 -26.98 32.24
CA ASN A 536 20.43 -27.41 31.49
C ASN A 536 21.08 -26.21 30.79
N VAL A 537 22.40 -26.31 30.60
CA VAL A 537 23.17 -25.38 29.80
C VAL A 537 24.10 -26.25 28.95
N GLN A 538 24.03 -26.07 27.63
CA GLN A 538 24.77 -26.81 26.63
C GLN A 538 25.55 -25.84 25.77
N LEU A 539 26.86 -26.10 25.65
CA LEU A 539 27.69 -25.53 24.59
C LEU A 539 27.87 -26.61 23.51
N GLY A 540 27.50 -26.29 22.27
CA GLY A 540 27.61 -27.20 21.13
C GLY A 540 28.59 -26.65 20.09
N LEU A 541 29.55 -27.49 19.67
CA LEU A 541 30.39 -27.26 18.50
C LEU A 541 29.92 -28.22 17.40
N ALA A 542 29.46 -27.68 16.27
CA ALA A 542 29.12 -28.46 15.10
C ALA A 542 30.20 -28.24 14.04
N LEU A 543 30.94 -29.31 13.69
CA LEU A 543 31.92 -29.31 12.61
C LEU A 543 31.56 -30.43 11.65
N PRO A 544 31.05 -30.12 10.44
CA PRO A 544 30.52 -31.16 9.59
C PRO A 544 31.65 -31.75 8.74
N LEU A 545 32.11 -32.95 9.13
CA LEU A 545 33.31 -33.60 8.55
C LEU A 545 33.05 -34.25 7.17
N PHE A 546 31.88 -34.84 6.97
CA PHE A 546 31.51 -35.52 5.73
C PHE A 546 29.99 -35.51 5.52
N ASP A 547 29.55 -35.15 4.32
CA ASP A 547 28.15 -35.10 3.88
C ASP A 547 27.97 -35.58 2.43
N GLY A 548 28.92 -36.35 1.89
CA GLY A 548 28.90 -36.76 0.49
C GLY A 548 29.22 -35.65 -0.51
N GLY A 549 29.78 -34.52 -0.08
CA GLY A 549 30.18 -33.41 -0.96
C GLY A 549 29.09 -32.35 -1.18
N ALA A 550 27.94 -32.48 -0.52
CA ALA A 550 26.79 -31.58 -0.70
C ALA A 550 27.16 -30.10 -0.48
N ARG A 551 27.82 -29.76 0.64
CA ARG A 551 28.21 -28.36 0.91
C ARG A 551 29.24 -27.78 -0.07
N HIS A 552 30.08 -28.61 -0.70
CA HIS A 552 30.99 -28.12 -1.74
C HIS A 552 30.21 -27.80 -3.01
N ALA A 553 29.26 -28.66 -3.39
CA ALA A 553 28.35 -28.40 -4.51
C ALA A 553 27.48 -27.16 -4.28
N ASP A 554 26.99 -26.94 -3.05
CA ASP A 554 26.25 -25.73 -2.68
C ASP A 554 27.10 -24.45 -2.82
N LEU A 555 28.38 -24.51 -2.47
CA LEU A 555 29.32 -23.39 -2.64
C LEU A 555 29.58 -23.10 -4.13
N ASP A 556 29.79 -24.14 -4.93
CA ASP A 556 30.02 -23.97 -6.37
C ASP A 556 28.74 -23.49 -7.09
N ALA A 557 27.56 -23.96 -6.66
CA ALA A 557 26.28 -23.43 -7.12
C ALA A 557 26.13 -21.93 -6.76
N ALA A 558 26.44 -21.53 -5.53
CA ALA A 558 26.39 -20.12 -5.13
C ALA A 558 27.37 -19.23 -5.92
N ARG A 559 28.56 -19.75 -6.27
CA ARG A 559 29.53 -19.04 -7.12
C ARG A 559 29.00 -18.86 -8.54
N ALA A 560 28.43 -19.91 -9.12
CA ALA A 560 27.81 -19.84 -10.45
C ALA A 560 26.60 -18.89 -10.46
N GLU A 561 25.81 -18.85 -9.38
CA GLU A 561 24.72 -17.88 -9.22
C GLU A 561 25.23 -16.43 -9.17
N GLN A 562 26.36 -16.19 -8.49
CA GLN A 562 27.01 -14.88 -8.45
C GLN A 562 27.48 -14.43 -9.84
N GLU A 563 28.18 -15.29 -10.56
CA GLU A 563 28.62 -15.01 -11.94
C GLU A 563 27.42 -14.73 -12.85
N ALA A 564 26.37 -15.55 -12.78
CA ALA A 564 25.14 -15.34 -13.53
C ALA A 564 24.46 -14.01 -13.16
N ALA A 565 24.50 -13.58 -11.89
CA ALA A 565 23.94 -12.29 -11.48
C ALA A 565 24.77 -11.10 -12.00
N GLN A 566 26.10 -11.22 -12.07
CA GLN A 566 26.97 -10.21 -12.67
C GLN A 566 26.70 -10.05 -14.17
N LEU A 567 26.63 -11.17 -14.91
CA LEU A 567 26.31 -11.16 -16.34
C LEU A 567 24.90 -10.59 -16.62
N ARG A 568 23.92 -10.85 -15.73
CA ARG A 568 22.60 -10.20 -15.83
C ARG A 568 22.69 -8.69 -15.63
N ALA A 569 23.54 -8.20 -14.71
CA ALA A 569 23.74 -6.77 -14.52
C ALA A 569 24.38 -6.11 -15.75
N GLU A 570 25.35 -6.79 -16.40
CA GLU A 570 25.94 -6.34 -17.67
C GLU A 570 24.91 -6.34 -18.81
N ALA A 571 24.04 -7.34 -18.87
CA ALA A 571 22.95 -7.39 -19.84
C ALA A 571 21.95 -6.23 -19.64
N VAL A 572 21.58 -5.90 -18.40
CA VAL A 572 20.76 -4.72 -18.09
C VAL A 572 21.47 -3.44 -18.54
N ARG A 573 22.77 -3.30 -18.23
CA ARG A 573 23.59 -2.14 -18.65
C ARG A 573 23.57 -1.95 -20.18
N THR A 574 23.77 -3.03 -20.92
CA THR A 574 23.73 -3.03 -22.40
C THR A 574 22.33 -2.73 -22.92
N GLY A 575 21.29 -3.27 -22.27
CA GLY A 575 19.89 -2.99 -22.57
C GLY A 575 19.54 -1.52 -22.42
N VAL A 576 20.04 -0.85 -21.36
CA VAL A 576 19.84 0.59 -21.14
C VAL A 576 20.47 1.43 -22.26
N VAL A 577 21.68 1.09 -22.70
CA VAL A 577 22.32 1.78 -23.84
C VAL A 577 21.43 1.70 -25.07
N ASN A 578 20.95 0.50 -25.41
CA ASN A 578 20.07 0.28 -26.56
C ASN A 578 18.74 1.03 -26.42
N GLN A 579 18.15 1.05 -25.23
CA GLN A 579 16.90 1.78 -24.96
C GLN A 579 17.05 3.29 -25.17
N VAL A 580 18.11 3.91 -24.64
CA VAL A 580 18.37 5.36 -24.80
C VAL A 580 18.61 5.73 -26.25
N VAL A 581 19.39 4.93 -27.00
CA VAL A 581 19.62 5.17 -28.42
C VAL A 581 18.32 5.04 -29.21
N ALA A 582 17.53 3.98 -28.95
CA ALA A 582 16.27 3.76 -29.63
C ALA A 582 15.23 4.86 -29.35
N SER A 583 15.12 5.33 -28.10
CA SER A 583 14.21 6.43 -27.76
C SER A 583 14.68 7.78 -28.31
N ALA A 584 15.99 8.02 -28.40
CA ALA A 584 16.53 9.20 -29.08
C ALA A 584 16.20 9.19 -30.58
N ASP A 585 16.36 8.05 -31.25
CA ASP A 585 15.99 7.87 -32.65
C ASP A 585 14.48 8.02 -32.86
N ALA A 586 13.66 7.46 -31.96
CA ALA A 586 12.20 7.61 -31.98
C ALA A 586 11.76 9.08 -31.83
N LEU A 587 12.43 9.85 -30.96
CA LEU A 587 12.17 11.27 -30.81
C LEU A 587 12.53 12.06 -32.09
N ARG A 588 13.66 11.74 -32.75
CA ARG A 588 14.00 12.35 -34.06
C ARG A 588 12.93 12.07 -35.10
N LEU A 589 12.53 10.80 -35.22
CA LEU A 589 11.47 10.38 -36.14
C LEU A 589 10.16 11.11 -35.86
N ALA A 590 9.75 11.23 -34.59
CA ALA A 590 8.54 11.95 -34.22
C ALA A 590 8.64 13.45 -34.55
N GLY A 591 9.80 14.08 -34.35
CA GLY A 591 10.06 15.46 -34.75
C GLY A 591 9.91 15.68 -36.26
N ASP A 592 10.48 14.78 -37.08
CA ASP A 592 10.37 14.83 -38.54
C ASP A 592 8.91 14.60 -39.00
N GLN A 593 8.16 13.73 -38.33
CA GLN A 593 6.73 13.51 -38.60
C GLN A 593 5.88 14.74 -38.29
N VAL A 594 6.19 15.48 -37.22
CA VAL A 594 5.50 16.75 -36.90
C VAL A 594 5.76 17.78 -37.98
N ALA A 595 7.02 17.96 -38.41
CA ALA A 595 7.37 18.91 -39.46
C ALA A 595 6.71 18.54 -40.81
N THR A 596 6.77 17.26 -41.20
CA THR A 596 6.23 16.77 -42.47
C THR A 596 4.70 16.83 -42.50
N SER A 597 4.03 16.46 -41.41
CA SER A 597 2.57 16.53 -41.31
C SER A 597 2.04 17.98 -41.28
N ALA A 598 2.80 18.92 -40.71
CA ALA A 598 2.45 20.34 -40.75
C ALA A 598 2.48 20.90 -42.18
N ALA A 599 3.51 20.56 -42.97
CA ALA A 599 3.60 20.92 -44.37
C ALA A 599 2.47 20.29 -45.21
N LEU A 600 2.16 19.00 -44.97
CA LEU A 600 1.04 18.30 -45.59
C LEU A 600 -0.31 18.98 -45.28
N LEU A 601 -0.53 19.38 -44.03
CA LEU A 601 -1.75 20.08 -43.62
C LEU A 601 -1.87 21.45 -44.30
N ALA A 602 -0.81 22.24 -44.35
CA ALA A 602 -0.81 23.56 -45.00
C ALA A 602 -1.15 23.44 -46.51
N SER A 603 -0.56 22.46 -47.19
CA SER A 603 -0.87 22.17 -48.60
C SER A 603 -2.31 21.70 -48.79
N ALA A 604 -2.80 20.81 -47.93
CA ALA A 604 -4.16 20.27 -48.03
C ALA A 604 -5.24 21.33 -47.74
N VAL A 605 -4.99 22.26 -46.81
CA VAL A 605 -5.87 23.41 -46.55
C VAL A 605 -5.97 24.28 -47.81
N SER A 606 -4.83 24.67 -48.38
CA SER A 606 -4.80 25.50 -49.59
C SER A 606 -5.49 24.80 -50.78
N SER A 607 -5.30 23.48 -50.93
CA SER A 607 -5.94 22.70 -51.99
C SER A 607 -7.46 22.60 -51.82
N GLU A 608 -7.97 22.47 -50.59
CA GLU A 608 -9.41 22.46 -50.33
C GLU A 608 -10.03 23.83 -50.59
N GLU A 609 -9.36 24.92 -50.20
CA GLU A 609 -9.83 26.28 -50.45
C GLU A 609 -9.98 26.56 -51.95
N VAL A 610 -8.97 26.19 -52.75
CA VAL A 610 -9.01 26.33 -54.21
C VAL A 610 -10.10 25.44 -54.82
N ALA A 611 -10.20 24.18 -54.43
CA ALA A 611 -11.21 23.26 -54.95
C ALA A 611 -12.64 23.73 -54.61
N ARG A 612 -12.85 24.22 -53.39
CA ARG A 612 -14.12 24.78 -52.92
C ARG A 612 -14.49 26.04 -53.71
N GLY A 613 -13.55 26.97 -53.88
CA GLY A 613 -13.78 28.18 -54.67
C GLY A 613 -14.14 27.88 -56.13
N ARG A 614 -13.41 26.96 -56.78
CA ARG A 614 -13.74 26.54 -58.15
C ARG A 614 -15.10 25.86 -58.25
N TYR A 615 -15.46 25.04 -57.26
CA TYR A 615 -16.78 24.43 -57.20
C TYR A 615 -17.86 25.50 -57.05
N THR A 616 -17.73 26.45 -56.10
CA THR A 616 -18.73 27.51 -55.91
C THR A 616 -18.93 28.37 -57.14
N GLU A 617 -17.87 28.66 -57.90
CA GLU A 617 -17.94 29.40 -59.17
C GLU A 617 -18.42 28.54 -60.36
N GLY A 618 -18.65 27.24 -60.18
CA GLY A 618 -19.17 26.34 -61.22
C GLY A 618 -18.14 25.89 -62.26
N VAL A 619 -16.86 26.19 -62.04
CA VAL A 619 -15.73 25.85 -62.93
C VAL A 619 -14.92 24.64 -62.44
N GLY A 620 -15.39 23.99 -61.37
CA GLY A 620 -14.77 22.81 -60.75
C GLY A 620 -15.77 21.67 -60.52
N SER A 621 -15.28 20.43 -60.51
CA SER A 621 -16.13 19.26 -60.28
C SER A 621 -16.35 19.00 -58.79
N VAL A 622 -17.47 18.36 -58.44
CA VAL A 622 -17.72 17.91 -57.06
C VAL A 622 -16.71 16.83 -56.63
N VAL A 623 -16.19 16.06 -57.58
CA VAL A 623 -15.18 15.03 -57.36
C VAL A 623 -13.89 15.67 -56.83
N ASP A 624 -13.46 16.80 -57.41
CA ASP A 624 -12.27 17.53 -56.98
C ASP A 624 -12.45 18.07 -55.55
N LEU A 625 -13.62 18.61 -55.24
CA LEU A 625 -13.95 19.10 -53.90
C LEU A 625 -13.92 17.98 -52.86
N VAL A 626 -14.64 16.89 -53.11
CA VAL A 626 -14.71 15.75 -52.17
C VAL A 626 -13.32 15.10 -52.00
N THR A 627 -12.54 15.00 -53.07
CA THR A 627 -11.15 14.51 -53.01
C THR A 627 -10.28 15.42 -52.14
N ALA A 628 -10.34 16.74 -52.34
CA ALA A 628 -9.56 17.70 -51.56
C ALA A 628 -9.99 17.71 -50.07
N GLN A 629 -11.29 17.59 -49.79
CA GLN A 629 -11.82 17.47 -48.42
C GLN A 629 -11.35 16.20 -47.73
N GLY A 630 -11.34 15.05 -48.42
CA GLY A 630 -10.80 13.80 -47.89
C GLY A 630 -9.30 13.89 -47.58
N ALA A 631 -8.53 14.52 -48.46
CA ALA A 631 -7.09 14.77 -48.23
C ALA A 631 -6.87 15.68 -47.01
N LEU A 632 -7.64 16.77 -46.87
CA LEU A 632 -7.58 17.66 -45.72
C LEU A 632 -7.97 16.97 -44.41
N ALA A 633 -9.01 16.13 -44.43
CA ALA A 633 -9.43 15.36 -43.24
C ALA A 633 -8.33 14.40 -42.78
N THR A 634 -7.66 13.73 -43.72
CA THR A 634 -6.52 12.84 -43.44
C THR A 634 -5.32 13.63 -42.90
N ALA A 635 -5.00 14.77 -43.53
CA ALA A 635 -3.89 15.63 -43.09
C ALA A 635 -4.12 16.20 -41.68
N ARG A 636 -5.35 16.62 -41.35
CA ARG A 636 -5.70 17.08 -39.99
C ARG A 636 -5.54 15.97 -38.95
N ALA A 637 -6.02 14.75 -39.25
CA ALA A 637 -5.87 13.60 -38.37
C ALA A 637 -4.39 13.28 -38.11
N GLN A 638 -3.57 13.29 -39.16
CA GLN A 638 -2.14 12.99 -39.06
C GLN A 638 -1.34 14.08 -38.33
N ALA A 639 -1.69 15.36 -38.54
CA ALA A 639 -1.11 16.48 -37.79
C ALA A 639 -1.48 16.44 -36.30
N ALA A 640 -2.72 16.08 -35.98
CA ALA A 640 -3.16 15.90 -34.59
C ALA A 640 -2.38 14.76 -33.89
N GLN A 641 -2.27 13.61 -34.56
CA GLN A 641 -1.59 12.43 -33.99
C GLN A 641 -0.08 12.65 -33.81
N SER A 642 0.60 13.24 -34.80
CA SER A 642 2.06 13.43 -34.77
C SER A 642 2.52 14.38 -33.66
N ARG A 643 1.80 15.48 -33.41
CA ARG A 643 2.16 16.46 -32.37
C ARG A 643 2.13 15.86 -30.97
N TRP A 644 1.11 15.07 -30.66
CA TRP A 644 1.02 14.38 -29.36
C TRP A 644 1.89 13.13 -29.33
N GLY A 645 2.15 12.49 -30.46
CA GLY A 645 3.13 11.40 -30.60
C GLY A 645 4.56 11.86 -30.26
N TRP A 646 4.93 13.08 -30.65
CA TRP A 646 6.21 13.68 -30.24
C TRP A 646 6.31 13.90 -28.73
N ALA A 647 5.25 14.40 -28.09
CA ALA A 647 5.22 14.56 -26.63
C ALA A 647 5.39 13.22 -25.90
N SER A 648 4.74 12.16 -26.39
CA SER A 648 4.92 10.80 -25.86
C SER A 648 6.35 10.27 -26.06
N ALA A 649 6.98 10.51 -27.22
CA ALA A 649 8.35 10.12 -27.48
C ALA A 649 9.35 10.88 -26.59
N LEU A 650 9.06 12.16 -26.29
CA LEU A 650 9.87 12.97 -25.39
C LEU A 650 9.80 12.45 -23.95
N ALA A 651 8.60 12.10 -23.48
CA ALA A 651 8.41 11.45 -22.17
C ALA A 651 9.20 10.13 -22.08
N GLU A 652 9.15 9.31 -23.14
CA GLU A 652 9.88 8.04 -23.20
C GLU A 652 11.40 8.23 -23.13
N LEU A 653 11.96 9.15 -23.92
CA LEU A 653 13.39 9.49 -23.84
C LEU A 653 13.77 10.02 -22.44
N SER A 654 12.92 10.85 -21.84
CA SER A 654 13.18 11.42 -20.52
C SER A 654 13.25 10.34 -19.43
N ARG A 655 12.40 9.30 -19.53
CA ARG A 655 12.44 8.11 -18.68
C ARG A 655 13.69 7.29 -18.95
N ASP A 656 13.97 6.99 -20.22
CA ASP A 656 15.08 6.12 -20.60
C ASP A 656 16.44 6.74 -20.27
N ALA A 657 16.56 8.07 -20.36
CA ALA A 657 17.74 8.82 -19.97
C ALA A 657 17.91 8.93 -18.44
N GLY A 658 16.88 8.56 -17.65
CA GLY A 658 16.90 8.67 -16.19
C GLY A 658 16.71 10.10 -15.65
N ILE A 659 16.18 11.00 -16.47
CA ILE A 659 16.06 12.44 -16.15
C ILE A 659 14.73 12.75 -15.43
N LEU A 660 13.72 11.89 -15.59
CA LEU A 660 12.44 12.04 -14.87
C LEU A 660 12.64 11.84 -13.35
N GLY A 661 12.75 12.97 -12.64
CA GLY A 661 12.66 13.03 -11.19
C GLY A 661 11.21 12.91 -10.69
N ALA A 662 11.04 12.68 -9.39
CA ALA A 662 9.74 12.48 -8.74
C ALA A 662 8.73 13.65 -8.90
N ALA A 663 9.16 14.80 -9.45
CA ALA A 663 8.34 15.98 -9.71
C ALA A 663 7.89 16.15 -11.18
N GLY A 664 8.21 15.21 -12.08
CA GLY A 664 7.80 15.30 -13.49
C GLY A 664 8.50 16.41 -14.28
N GLU A 665 9.68 16.85 -13.84
CA GLU A 665 10.46 17.86 -14.55
C GLU A 665 11.00 17.26 -15.86
N LEU A 666 10.46 17.75 -16.99
CA LEU A 666 11.11 17.63 -18.29
C LEU A 666 12.41 18.45 -18.26
N PRO A 667 13.47 18.03 -18.99
CA PRO A 667 14.75 18.72 -18.96
C PRO A 667 14.56 20.21 -19.29
N ALA A 668 14.84 21.08 -18.31
CA ALA A 668 15.42 22.37 -18.64
C ALA A 668 16.75 22.03 -19.32
N VAL A 669 16.84 22.25 -20.63
CA VAL A 669 18.08 22.09 -21.39
C VAL A 669 19.17 22.88 -20.65
N ALA A 670 20.00 22.18 -19.89
CA ALA A 670 21.24 22.74 -19.41
C ALA A 670 22.04 23.07 -20.66
N ALA A 671 22.15 24.36 -20.98
CA ALA A 671 23.03 24.86 -22.01
C ALA A 671 24.39 24.16 -21.84
N PRO A 672 25.03 23.71 -22.93
CA PRO A 672 26.30 23.01 -22.83
C PRO A 672 27.26 23.87 -22.01
N ALA A 673 27.77 23.31 -20.91
CA ALA A 673 28.87 23.91 -20.18
C ALA A 673 30.00 24.07 -21.19
N VAL A 674 30.24 25.30 -21.63
CA VAL A 674 31.42 25.68 -22.38
C VAL A 674 32.60 25.16 -21.54
N PRO A 675 33.44 24.24 -22.06
CA PRO A 675 34.62 23.81 -21.32
C PRO A 675 35.41 25.07 -20.96
N PRO A 676 35.91 25.22 -19.73
CA PRO A 676 36.69 26.38 -19.36
C PRO A 676 37.82 26.49 -20.38
N THR A 677 37.84 27.60 -21.11
CA THR A 677 38.94 27.97 -21.98
C THR A 677 40.20 27.85 -21.15
N THR A 678 41.00 26.84 -21.44
CA THR A 678 42.31 26.67 -20.85
C THR A 678 43.10 27.91 -21.22
N ARG A 679 43.39 28.74 -20.20
CA ARG A 679 44.39 29.80 -20.32
C ARG A 679 45.67 29.18 -20.90
N PRO A 680 46.32 29.81 -21.90
CA PRO A 680 47.64 29.39 -22.30
C PRO A 680 48.63 29.78 -21.20
N GLY A 681 49.34 28.80 -20.67
CA GLY A 681 50.57 29.04 -19.90
C GLY A 681 50.58 28.42 -18.52
N ALA A 682 51.12 27.20 -18.41
CA ALA A 682 52.19 26.86 -17.47
C ALA A 682 52.65 25.42 -17.74
N ALA A 683 53.96 25.26 -17.90
CA ALA A 683 54.65 24.05 -18.32
C ALA A 683 54.44 22.85 -17.37
N ALA A 684 54.27 21.66 -17.95
CA ALA A 684 54.46 20.38 -17.28
C ALA A 684 55.94 19.93 -17.42
N PRO A 685 56.56 19.33 -16.38
CA PRO A 685 57.93 18.87 -16.46
C PRO A 685 58.01 17.52 -17.20
N THR A 686 59.02 17.43 -18.05
CA THR A 686 59.44 16.29 -18.84
C THR A 686 59.77 15.07 -17.97
N ILE A 687 59.12 13.93 -18.23
CA ILE A 687 59.57 12.60 -17.79
C ILE A 687 60.29 11.96 -18.97
N ILE A 688 61.58 11.70 -18.80
CA ILE A 688 62.47 11.02 -19.75
C ILE A 688 62.24 9.49 -19.63
N PRO A 689 62.20 8.71 -20.73
CA PRO A 689 62.12 7.27 -20.66
C PRO A 689 63.50 6.64 -20.45
N SER A 690 63.65 5.71 -19.50
CA SER A 690 64.86 4.87 -19.41
C SER A 690 64.66 3.58 -20.21
N SER A 691 65.50 3.40 -21.21
CA SER A 691 65.68 2.15 -21.96
C SER A 691 66.50 1.11 -21.18
N SER A 692 66.09 -0.16 -21.33
CA SER A 692 66.92 -1.38 -21.36
C SER A 692 67.88 -1.71 -20.21
N ARG A 693 67.52 -2.74 -19.42
CA ARG A 693 68.23 -4.02 -19.38
C ARG A 693 67.36 -5.11 -18.78
#